data_AF-D5SXW5-F1
#
_entry.id   AF-D5SXW5-F1
#
_cell.length_a   1.000
_cell.length_b   1.000
_cell.length_c   1.000
_cell.angle_alpha   90.00
_cell.angle_beta   90.00
_cell.angle_gamma   90.00
#
_symmetry.space_group_name_H-M   'P 1'
#
loop_
_entity.id
_entity.type
_entity.pdbx_description
1 polymer ?
#
loop_
_entity_poly.entity_id
_entity_poly.type
_entity_poly.pdbx_seq_one_letter_code
_entity_poly.pdbx_strand_id
1 'polypeptide(L)'
;MDRLSFRVAMLAWVFAAALPLIPESFGQETYSPPISEKSDEAELAKSRFKFPKGVEVKLAASEPEIANPVAFCFDEQGNLYVAETFRQSKGVEDNRSHMNWLQDDLSAQTVADRVAYMRKHIPDADKRYTKEHDRIRKLEDRDGDGVYETATVFADGFNDIADGTGAGILAWNGNVYYTCIPKLWMLTDTNGDGVADQKKVLSEGYGVRFAFRGHDSHGLAIGPDGRLYFSIGDRGYNITTPEGKLVNPDRGAVFRCEPDGSNLEVFATGLRNPQELAFDNRGRLFTGDNNSDGGDKARWTYVMRQSDTGWRMNYQYLNDRGPWNREKLWHPAHPEQAAYIVPPILNFSDGPSGLTHNPGTGLPAKYDDWFFLADFRGTPAISGIRALVNKPKGAGFEIAESEMFIWGILATDVDFGYDSNLYVTDWVNGWEGLGKGRVYRFADAANTSGSEVAKLFREGFTDRSIEDLTKLLSHADYRVRQRAQFALVSRQATQVLAQQATKSSSTFARLHAIWGLGQLARQKLPTAELLLPLLADPSAEVREATCVALGDLRYQPAAAQLGKLLKDADAHVQAQAAIALGQLKGHGQEKALVEALTLSNNTDPFLRHALVVGLTGVGDSQQIAALLKNPSPAVRLAAVVALRRMESADLGMALSDADPLIVLEAARAIHDLPTTTHLEKLAALPIAGTTSDALARRILNASYRIGNVESALRVAQVAANSSVSDSLRIEAIEELLNWNSPAVLDRVLGDYRPLATRNVEIADAIRPLLTSMLASPTKVREAATKLAAKYGIEEVQPILREAALSVKAESSERLAALSALKSLKDSQLTEIASKLIDDANPEVRAGAAAVLVKLDGARSLKYLETLTPQSPSVEVQQGIATLASLSDEQAQKTLDAWFLRLADRSAPPEVWLDLIEAAQKKKSEVSKKALASFESSRDANDHLSKHRELVAGGDIERGRDIFFNRSEVSCQRCHKVGSQGGEVGPVLTKIGAEKSSEYLLEAIVDPNRVIAKGFETAILGMEDGRVLVGIIKSESNGKLILQPAEGQPITVNVAEIEERSVGKSGMPEDLAGKISRRDLRDLVAYLASLKRDVDAAAHGSSSAHGAAHP
;
A
#
# COMPACT_ATOMS: atom_id res chain seq x y z
N MET A 1 54.73 21.38 46.36
CA MET A 1 53.79 21.38 47.50
C MET A 1 52.56 20.59 47.06
N ASP A 2 52.56 19.26 46.97
CA ASP A 2 52.94 18.22 47.96
C ASP A 2 51.92 18.04 49.10
N ARG A 3 51.68 16.85 49.64
CA ARG A 3 51.65 15.45 49.12
C ARG A 3 51.42 14.50 50.31
N LEU A 4 51.00 13.27 50.00
CA LEU A 4 51.27 12.01 50.70
C LEU A 4 50.52 11.62 51.99
N SER A 5 49.70 10.57 51.85
CA SER A 5 49.67 9.34 52.65
C SER A 5 48.72 8.34 51.96
N PHE A 6 48.94 7.03 51.81
CA PHE A 6 50.10 6.12 51.90
C PHE A 6 49.84 5.04 50.79
N ARG A 7 50.76 4.44 50.02
CA ARG A 7 51.88 3.52 50.34
C ARG A 7 51.42 2.31 51.18
N VAL A 8 51.66 1.03 50.84
CA VAL A 8 52.46 0.32 49.80
C VAL A 8 51.49 -0.80 49.21
N ALA A 9 51.73 -1.68 48.22
CA ALA A 9 52.97 -2.25 47.68
C ALA A 9 52.98 -2.60 46.16
N MET A 10 52.87 -3.88 45.77
CA MET A 10 53.77 -4.46 44.73
C MET A 10 53.20 -5.66 43.94
N LEU A 11 53.85 -6.00 42.82
CA LEU A 11 53.47 -7.05 41.85
C LEU A 11 53.60 -8.49 42.38
N ALA A 12 52.66 -9.36 41.98
CA ALA A 12 52.88 -10.80 41.73
C ALA A 12 51.79 -11.37 40.81
N TRP A 13 52.07 -12.46 40.08
CA TRP A 13 51.07 -13.20 39.29
C TRP A 13 50.12 -14.02 40.18
N VAL A 14 48.85 -14.12 39.77
CA VAL A 14 48.03 -15.34 39.95
C VAL A 14 47.20 -15.55 38.69
N PHE A 15 47.22 -16.76 38.12
CA PHE A 15 46.21 -17.22 37.16
C PHE A 15 44.87 -17.37 37.89
N ALA A 16 43.97 -16.39 37.75
CA ALA A 16 42.56 -16.59 38.07
C ALA A 16 41.89 -17.23 36.84
N ALA A 17 41.27 -18.39 37.02
CA ALA A 17 40.74 -19.17 35.91
C ALA A 17 39.65 -18.40 35.16
N ALA A 18 39.74 -18.38 33.82
CA ALA A 18 38.57 -18.21 32.99
C ALA A 18 37.68 -19.44 33.21
N LEU A 19 36.70 -19.31 34.12
CA LEU A 19 35.53 -20.19 34.08
C LEU A 19 34.90 -20.01 32.70
N PRO A 20 34.67 -21.08 31.92
CA PRO A 20 33.80 -20.94 30.77
C PRO A 20 32.44 -20.47 31.29
N LEU A 21 31.92 -19.39 30.71
CA LEU A 21 30.48 -19.18 30.71
C LEU A 21 29.93 -20.38 29.92
N ILE A 22 29.44 -21.38 30.66
CA ILE A 22 28.63 -22.44 30.08
C ILE A 22 27.47 -21.71 29.40
N PRO A 23 27.29 -21.81 28.07
CA PRO A 23 26.15 -21.19 27.43
C PRO A 23 24.90 -21.79 28.07
N GLU A 24 23.97 -20.93 28.49
CA GLU A 24 22.69 -21.40 29.01
C GLU A 24 22.01 -22.19 27.89
N SER A 25 22.00 -23.52 28.01
CA SER A 25 21.32 -24.40 27.06
C SER A 25 19.86 -23.98 27.00
N PHE A 26 19.42 -23.44 25.86
CA PHE A 26 18.16 -22.73 25.70
C PHE A 26 16.93 -23.63 25.94
N GLY A 27 16.62 -23.87 27.22
CA GLY A 27 15.50 -24.66 27.71
C GLY A 27 14.17 -23.92 27.66
N GLN A 28 13.81 -23.39 26.48
CA GLN A 28 12.40 -23.21 26.15
C GLN A 28 11.78 -24.58 25.87
N GLU A 29 10.47 -24.73 26.11
CA GLU A 29 9.73 -25.90 25.62
C GLU A 29 9.83 -25.94 24.09
N THR A 30 10.12 -27.11 23.50
CA THR A 30 10.38 -27.25 22.07
C THR A 30 9.14 -26.89 21.24
N TYR A 31 9.14 -25.67 20.67
CA TYR A 31 8.01 -25.15 19.90
C TYR A 31 7.70 -26.07 18.72
N SER A 32 6.48 -26.59 18.74
CA SER A 32 5.99 -27.60 17.78
C SER A 32 4.79 -27.01 17.04
N PRO A 33 5.00 -26.23 15.97
CA PRO A 33 3.91 -25.65 15.20
C PRO A 33 3.09 -26.73 14.48
N PRO A 34 1.80 -26.46 14.15
CA PRO A 34 0.99 -27.36 13.35
C PRO A 34 1.52 -27.43 11.91
N ILE A 35 2.12 -28.57 11.58
CA ILE A 35 2.61 -28.94 10.24
C ILE A 35 1.74 -30.10 9.75
N SER A 36 1.37 -30.10 8.47
CA SER A 36 0.62 -31.20 7.85
C SER A 36 1.47 -32.45 7.71
N GLU A 37 0.83 -33.62 7.77
CA GLU A 37 1.48 -34.88 7.42
C GLU A 37 1.80 -34.95 5.92
N LYS A 38 2.77 -35.79 5.55
CA LYS A 38 3.19 -36.00 4.16
C LYS A 38 2.02 -36.53 3.32
N SER A 39 1.86 -36.00 2.11
CA SER A 39 0.77 -36.40 1.21
C SER A 39 1.14 -36.30 -0.26
N ASP A 40 0.48 -37.10 -1.10
CA ASP A 40 0.69 -37.12 -2.54
C ASP A 40 0.27 -35.80 -3.23
N GLU A 41 -0.40 -34.89 -2.52
CA GLU A 41 -0.78 -33.56 -3.04
C GLU A 41 0.40 -32.78 -3.63
N ALA A 42 1.60 -32.97 -3.09
CA ALA A 42 2.80 -32.27 -3.54
C ALA A 42 3.26 -32.74 -4.93
N GLU A 43 3.17 -34.04 -5.20
CA GLU A 43 3.44 -34.61 -6.52
C GLU A 43 2.27 -34.36 -7.49
N LEU A 44 1.03 -34.56 -7.03
CA LEU A 44 -0.18 -34.30 -7.83
C LEU A 44 -0.31 -32.83 -8.27
N ALA A 45 0.20 -31.87 -7.49
CA ALA A 45 0.21 -30.46 -7.89
C ALA A 45 1.00 -30.20 -9.19
N LYS A 46 2.03 -31.00 -9.50
CA LYS A 46 2.88 -30.80 -10.68
C LYS A 46 2.10 -30.91 -12.00
N SER A 47 0.99 -31.65 -12.04
CA SER A 47 0.17 -31.79 -13.26
C SER A 47 -0.62 -30.54 -13.62
N ARG A 48 -0.70 -29.53 -12.73
CA ARG A 48 -1.35 -28.23 -12.99
C ARG A 48 -0.35 -27.13 -13.39
N PHE A 49 0.95 -27.42 -13.30
CA PHE A 49 1.99 -26.43 -13.56
C PHE A 49 2.24 -26.28 -15.06
N LYS A 50 2.38 -25.02 -15.49
CA LYS A 50 2.72 -24.65 -16.86
C LYS A 50 4.10 -24.02 -16.86
N PHE A 51 4.98 -24.47 -17.74
CA PHE A 51 6.41 -24.09 -17.80
C PHE A 51 6.96 -24.32 -19.23
N PRO A 52 8.16 -23.80 -19.57
CA PRO A 52 8.65 -23.83 -20.94
C PRO A 52 9.02 -25.25 -21.42
N LYS A 53 8.86 -25.50 -22.73
CA LYS A 53 9.30 -26.76 -23.34
C LYS A 53 10.81 -26.93 -23.21
N GLY A 54 11.22 -28.06 -22.63
CA GLY A 54 12.63 -28.35 -22.31
C GLY A 54 12.94 -28.33 -20.82
N VAL A 55 12.06 -27.75 -19.99
CA VAL A 55 12.17 -27.78 -18.53
C VAL A 55 11.52 -29.04 -17.95
N GLU A 56 12.20 -29.72 -17.03
CA GLU A 56 11.68 -30.76 -16.14
C GLU A 56 11.33 -30.14 -14.79
N VAL A 57 10.22 -30.57 -14.16
CA VAL A 57 9.86 -30.18 -12.79
C VAL A 57 9.94 -31.36 -11.82
N LYS A 58 10.73 -31.19 -10.75
CA LYS A 58 10.81 -32.10 -9.60
C LYS A 58 10.28 -31.44 -8.33
N LEU A 59 9.72 -32.23 -7.43
CA LEU A 59 9.48 -31.81 -6.04
C LEU A 59 10.82 -31.92 -5.30
N ALA A 60 11.32 -30.82 -4.74
CA ALA A 60 12.58 -30.77 -4.00
C ALA A 60 12.35 -30.99 -2.50
N ALA A 61 11.30 -30.37 -1.93
CA ALA A 61 10.90 -30.55 -0.53
C ALA A 61 9.38 -30.39 -0.37
N SER A 62 8.79 -31.03 0.64
CA SER A 62 7.35 -31.00 0.94
C SER A 62 7.08 -31.03 2.45
N GLU A 63 5.80 -31.08 2.81
CA GLU A 63 5.37 -31.43 4.16
C GLU A 63 5.85 -32.86 4.54
N PRO A 64 6.33 -33.13 5.78
CA PRO A 64 6.50 -32.23 6.93
C PRO A 64 7.87 -31.51 6.99
N GLU A 65 8.76 -31.77 6.04
CA GLU A 65 10.12 -31.21 6.00
C GLU A 65 10.11 -29.67 5.95
N ILE A 66 9.09 -29.06 5.33
CA ILE A 66 8.88 -27.61 5.17
C ILE A 66 7.39 -27.25 5.33
N ALA A 67 7.09 -26.09 5.94
CA ALA A 67 5.73 -25.55 6.06
C ALA A 67 5.70 -24.01 6.07
N ASN A 68 4.66 -23.42 5.47
CA ASN A 68 4.41 -21.98 5.36
C ASN A 68 5.66 -21.16 4.92
N PRO A 69 6.30 -21.47 3.77
CA PRO A 69 7.51 -20.81 3.33
C PRO A 69 7.26 -19.39 2.83
N VAL A 70 8.00 -18.41 3.37
CA VAL A 70 7.89 -17.00 2.99
C VAL A 70 8.98 -16.60 1.99
N ALA A 71 10.23 -16.95 2.26
CA ALA A 71 11.40 -16.67 1.43
C ALA A 71 12.46 -17.77 1.60
N PHE A 72 13.38 -17.94 0.65
CA PHE A 72 14.46 -18.91 0.73
C PHE A 72 15.77 -18.46 0.06
N CYS A 73 16.87 -19.15 0.37
CA CYS A 73 18.18 -18.95 -0.27
C CYS A 73 19.06 -20.21 -0.17
N PHE A 74 20.16 -20.25 -0.94
CA PHE A 74 21.16 -21.33 -0.87
C PHE A 74 22.47 -20.88 -0.20
N ASP A 75 23.09 -21.73 0.61
CA ASP A 75 24.49 -21.55 1.02
C ASP A 75 25.49 -22.04 -0.05
N GLU A 76 26.77 -21.71 0.11
CA GLU A 76 27.81 -22.07 -0.86
C GLU A 76 28.09 -23.59 -0.96
N GLN A 77 27.45 -24.42 -0.12
CA GLN A 77 27.51 -25.88 -0.21
C GLN A 77 26.33 -26.46 -1.01
N GLY A 78 25.26 -25.70 -1.17
CA GLY A 78 24.01 -26.10 -1.81
C GLY A 78 22.88 -26.44 -0.84
N ASN A 79 23.06 -26.21 0.47
CA ASN A 79 21.96 -26.38 1.42
C ASN A 79 20.95 -25.25 1.26
N LEU A 80 19.67 -25.58 1.41
CA LEU A 80 18.54 -24.67 1.19
C LEU A 80 18.02 -24.16 2.54
N TYR A 81 18.02 -22.84 2.75
CA TYR A 81 17.51 -22.20 3.95
C TYR A 81 16.16 -21.54 3.65
N VAL A 82 15.16 -21.78 4.49
CA VAL A 82 13.78 -21.33 4.29
C VAL A 82 13.29 -20.59 5.53
N ALA A 83 12.70 -19.41 5.34
CA ALA A 83 11.93 -18.72 6.36
C ALA A 83 10.51 -19.33 6.46
N GLU A 84 10.17 -19.93 7.59
CA GLU A 84 8.84 -20.53 7.86
C GLU A 84 8.05 -19.63 8.84
N THR A 85 6.82 -19.24 8.49
CA THR A 85 5.96 -18.39 9.34
C THR A 85 4.77 -19.14 9.96
N PHE A 86 4.50 -18.89 11.24
CA PHE A 86 3.35 -19.43 11.95
C PHE A 86 2.53 -18.35 12.69
N ARG A 87 2.98 -17.09 12.62
CA ARG A 87 2.46 -15.93 13.37
C ARG A 87 1.46 -15.04 12.62
N GLN A 88 1.09 -15.41 11.40
CA GLN A 88 0.00 -14.77 10.65
C GLN A 88 -1.31 -14.82 11.46
N SER A 89 -2.03 -13.69 11.56
CA SER A 89 -3.19 -13.49 12.44
C SER A 89 -2.95 -13.73 13.95
N LYS A 90 -1.68 -13.82 14.39
CA LYS A 90 -1.26 -14.19 15.76
C LYS A 90 -0.08 -13.35 16.24
N GLY A 91 -0.06 -12.08 15.86
CA GLY A 91 1.03 -11.13 16.10
C GLY A 91 1.32 -10.32 14.83
N VAL A 92 1.25 -10.98 13.67
CA VAL A 92 1.25 -10.30 12.36
C VAL A 92 -0.19 -9.95 11.96
N GLU A 93 -0.67 -8.83 12.49
CA GLU A 93 -2.00 -8.29 12.21
C GLU A 93 -2.06 -7.49 10.90
N ASP A 94 -3.28 -7.22 10.42
CA ASP A 94 -3.61 -6.30 9.32
C ASP A 94 -4.57 -5.23 9.88
N ASN A 95 -4.22 -3.94 9.80
CA ASN A 95 -4.99 -2.90 10.50
C ASN A 95 -6.37 -2.63 9.90
N ARG A 96 -6.68 -3.13 8.69
CA ARG A 96 -8.01 -3.05 8.08
C ARG A 96 -9.04 -3.89 8.85
N SER A 97 -8.57 -4.93 9.54
CA SER A 97 -9.37 -5.74 10.47
C SER A 97 -9.48 -5.11 11.87
N HIS A 98 -8.71 -4.07 12.15
CA HIS A 98 -8.60 -3.40 13.46
C HIS A 98 -8.72 -1.87 13.32
N MET A 99 -9.68 -1.39 12.54
CA MET A 99 -9.83 0.06 12.24
C MET A 99 -10.06 0.95 13.48
N ASN A 100 -10.45 0.37 14.62
CA ASN A 100 -10.48 1.05 15.93
C ASN A 100 -9.09 1.39 16.49
N TRP A 101 -8.00 0.84 15.94
CA TRP A 101 -6.62 1.18 16.28
C TRP A 101 -6.05 2.29 15.38
N LEU A 102 -6.71 2.62 14.27
CA LEU A 102 -6.14 3.40 13.17
C LEU A 102 -5.50 4.73 13.60
N GLN A 103 -6.12 5.45 14.55
CA GLN A 103 -5.56 6.71 15.04
C GLN A 103 -4.29 6.51 15.88
N ASP A 104 -4.20 5.41 16.65
CA ASP A 104 -2.97 5.08 17.38
C ASP A 104 -1.87 4.65 16.41
N ASP A 105 -2.18 3.78 15.44
CA ASP A 105 -1.24 3.28 14.42
C ASP A 105 -0.69 4.41 13.54
N LEU A 106 -1.55 5.29 13.02
CA LEU A 106 -1.12 6.48 12.28
C LEU A 106 -0.37 7.50 13.16
N SER A 107 -0.60 7.54 14.48
CA SER A 107 0.16 8.40 15.38
C SER A 107 1.55 7.86 15.73
N ALA A 108 1.76 6.54 15.67
CA ALA A 108 2.98 5.87 16.10
C ALA A 108 4.22 6.38 15.36
N GLN A 109 5.28 6.65 16.12
CA GLN A 109 6.57 7.16 15.65
C GLN A 109 7.73 6.17 15.92
N THR A 110 7.53 5.23 16.84
CA THR A 110 8.50 4.21 17.26
C THR A 110 7.84 2.84 17.41
N VAL A 111 8.65 1.77 17.37
CA VAL A 111 8.20 0.40 17.67
C VAL A 111 7.60 0.29 19.08
N ALA A 112 8.05 1.13 20.04
CA ALA A 112 7.51 1.18 21.38
C ALA A 112 6.06 1.72 21.42
N ASP A 113 5.73 2.70 20.58
CA ASP A 113 4.35 3.21 20.44
C ASP A 113 3.42 2.12 19.91
N ARG A 114 3.90 1.31 18.96
CA ARG A 114 3.17 0.14 18.44
C ARG A 114 2.84 -0.87 19.54
N VAL A 115 3.85 -1.29 20.29
CA VAL A 115 3.66 -2.21 21.42
C VAL A 115 2.75 -1.61 22.50
N ALA A 116 2.79 -0.29 22.71
CA ALA A 116 1.90 0.40 23.63
C ALA A 116 0.43 0.35 23.17
N TYR A 117 0.12 0.63 21.89
CA TYR A 117 -1.26 0.53 21.41
C TYR A 117 -1.75 -0.92 21.29
N MET A 118 -0.86 -1.88 21.01
CA MET A 118 -1.21 -3.32 21.04
C MET A 118 -1.74 -3.72 22.42
N ARG A 119 -1.01 -3.37 23.49
CA ARG A 119 -1.42 -3.62 24.89
C ARG A 119 -2.67 -2.81 25.30
N LYS A 120 -2.86 -1.62 24.73
CA LYS A 120 -4.05 -0.77 24.96
C LYS A 120 -5.33 -1.43 24.45
N HIS A 121 -5.29 -2.06 23.28
CA HIS A 121 -6.47 -2.65 22.64
C HIS A 121 -6.64 -4.15 22.90
N ILE A 122 -5.55 -4.89 23.17
CA ILE A 122 -5.55 -6.30 23.55
C ILE A 122 -4.76 -6.46 24.86
N PRO A 123 -5.43 -6.48 26.03
CA PRO A 123 -4.78 -6.52 27.33
C PRO A 123 -3.93 -7.78 27.62
N ASP A 124 -4.09 -8.86 26.84
CA ASP A 124 -3.31 -10.10 26.94
C ASP A 124 -2.32 -10.29 25.77
N ALA A 125 -2.04 -9.24 24.98
CA ALA A 125 -1.18 -9.27 23.79
C ALA A 125 0.18 -9.94 24.05
N ASP A 126 0.83 -9.64 25.17
CA ASP A 126 2.14 -10.19 25.55
C ASP A 126 2.14 -11.72 25.72
N LYS A 127 0.98 -12.33 26.03
CA LYS A 127 0.82 -13.78 26.09
C LYS A 127 0.29 -14.36 24.77
N ARG A 128 -0.58 -13.62 24.09
CA ARG A 128 -1.24 -14.06 22.85
C ARG A 128 -0.27 -14.10 21.66
N TYR A 129 0.58 -13.08 21.52
CA TYR A 129 1.43 -12.87 20.33
C TYR A 129 2.85 -13.43 20.46
N THR A 130 3.23 -13.89 21.66
CA THR A 130 4.50 -14.59 21.90
C THR A 130 4.38 -16.12 21.88
N LYS A 131 3.15 -16.65 21.84
CA LYS A 131 2.88 -18.10 21.88
C LYS A 131 3.44 -18.86 20.67
N GLU A 132 3.36 -18.24 19.50
CA GLU A 132 3.74 -18.85 18.22
C GLU A 132 5.03 -18.20 17.73
N HIS A 133 5.94 -18.97 17.14
CA HIS A 133 7.23 -18.48 16.65
C HIS A 133 7.28 -18.55 15.11
N ASP A 134 7.96 -17.59 14.49
CA ASP A 134 8.51 -17.77 13.15
C ASP A 134 9.95 -18.32 13.27
N ARG A 135 10.45 -19.02 12.25
CA ARG A 135 11.74 -19.74 12.32
C ARG A 135 12.42 -19.92 10.96
N ILE A 136 13.60 -20.51 10.98
CA ILE A 136 14.40 -20.87 9.80
C ILE A 136 14.61 -22.38 9.77
N ARG A 137 14.31 -23.00 8.61
CA ARG A 137 14.69 -24.37 8.29
C ARG A 137 15.96 -24.39 7.46
N LYS A 138 16.89 -25.31 7.76
CA LYS A 138 17.94 -25.76 6.84
C LYS A 138 17.52 -27.12 6.27
N LEU A 139 17.57 -27.25 4.95
CA LEU A 139 17.32 -28.46 4.19
C LEU A 139 18.63 -28.90 3.52
N GLU A 140 18.93 -30.21 3.54
CA GLU A 140 20.10 -30.79 2.88
C GLU A 140 19.70 -31.93 1.91
N ASP A 141 20.12 -31.79 0.65
CA ASP A 141 20.21 -32.84 -0.38
C ASP A 141 21.52 -33.59 -0.15
N ARG A 142 21.46 -34.90 0.15
CA ARG A 142 22.62 -35.68 0.61
C ARG A 142 23.20 -36.65 -0.42
N ASP A 143 22.51 -36.91 -1.53
CA ASP A 143 23.03 -37.75 -2.62
C ASP A 143 23.17 -37.05 -3.99
N GLY A 144 22.56 -35.87 -4.14
CA GLY A 144 22.70 -34.96 -5.28
C GLY A 144 21.65 -35.10 -6.38
N ASP A 145 20.53 -35.79 -6.14
CA ASP A 145 19.47 -35.98 -7.14
C ASP A 145 18.55 -34.75 -7.34
N GLY A 146 18.55 -33.83 -6.36
CA GLY A 146 17.75 -32.60 -6.30
C GLY A 146 16.52 -32.65 -5.38
N VAL A 147 16.32 -33.74 -4.63
CA VAL A 147 15.43 -33.84 -3.46
C VAL A 147 16.22 -33.49 -2.19
N TYR A 148 15.54 -33.09 -1.12
CA TYR A 148 16.14 -32.74 0.18
C TYR A 148 15.61 -33.68 1.27
N GLU A 149 16.38 -34.70 1.65
CA GLU A 149 15.94 -35.78 2.57
C GLU A 149 15.90 -35.34 4.04
N THR A 150 16.60 -34.26 4.39
CA THR A 150 16.82 -33.88 5.79
C THR A 150 16.52 -32.41 6.07
N ALA A 151 15.88 -32.16 7.21
CA ALA A 151 15.31 -30.87 7.58
C ALA A 151 15.57 -30.51 9.05
N THR A 152 16.54 -29.63 9.29
CA THR A 152 16.95 -29.15 10.62
C THR A 152 16.35 -27.77 10.89
N VAL A 153 15.90 -27.51 12.12
CA VAL A 153 15.53 -26.15 12.54
C VAL A 153 16.83 -25.41 12.87
N PHE A 154 17.26 -24.53 11.96
CA PHE A 154 18.52 -23.80 12.07
C PHE A 154 18.44 -22.68 13.13
N ALA A 155 17.30 -21.98 13.20
CA ALA A 155 17.04 -20.98 14.24
C ALA A 155 15.53 -20.83 14.46
N ASP A 156 15.10 -20.75 15.71
CA ASP A 156 13.70 -20.56 16.16
C ASP A 156 13.66 -19.54 17.31
N GLY A 157 12.48 -19.08 17.72
CA GLY A 157 12.29 -18.07 18.77
C GLY A 157 12.28 -16.64 18.24
N PHE A 158 11.70 -16.42 17.05
CA PHE A 158 11.37 -15.09 16.55
C PHE A 158 9.89 -14.82 16.87
N ASN A 159 9.65 -14.39 18.12
CA ASN A 159 8.33 -14.39 18.74
C ASN A 159 8.07 -13.23 19.72
N ASP A 160 8.87 -12.16 19.78
CA ASP A 160 8.53 -11.00 20.62
C ASP A 160 7.15 -10.41 20.24
N ILE A 161 6.50 -9.72 21.18
CA ILE A 161 5.26 -8.96 20.90
C ILE A 161 5.43 -7.95 19.74
N ALA A 162 6.65 -7.46 19.52
CA ALA A 162 6.98 -6.58 18.41
C ALA A 162 7.44 -7.32 17.13
N ASP A 163 7.72 -8.62 17.20
CA ASP A 163 8.26 -9.35 16.06
C ASP A 163 7.20 -9.45 14.93
N GLY A 164 7.61 -9.30 13.68
CA GLY A 164 6.72 -9.40 12.50
C GLY A 164 6.73 -10.79 11.85
N THR A 165 6.47 -10.82 10.55
CA THR A 165 6.78 -12.01 9.73
C THR A 165 8.30 -12.14 9.60
N GLY A 166 8.84 -13.35 9.75
CA GLY A 166 10.18 -13.68 9.28
C GLY A 166 10.16 -13.83 7.75
N ALA A 167 10.64 -12.82 7.02
CA ALA A 167 10.19 -12.59 5.64
C ALA A 167 11.28 -12.27 4.61
N GLY A 168 12.54 -12.46 4.97
CA GLY A 168 13.68 -12.42 4.06
C GLY A 168 14.87 -13.15 4.68
N ILE A 169 15.66 -13.84 3.84
CA ILE A 169 16.74 -14.71 4.30
C ILE A 169 17.89 -14.76 3.27
N LEU A 170 19.13 -14.78 3.74
CA LEU A 170 20.33 -14.81 2.89
C LEU A 170 21.47 -15.55 3.60
N ALA A 171 21.90 -16.68 3.05
CA ALA A 171 23.13 -17.36 3.44
C ALA A 171 24.33 -16.78 2.68
N TRP A 172 25.36 -16.33 3.39
CA TRP A 172 26.56 -15.74 2.80
C TRP A 172 27.78 -15.85 3.71
N ASN A 173 28.85 -16.48 3.22
CA ASN A 173 30.12 -16.68 3.92
C ASN A 173 29.93 -17.28 5.32
N GLY A 174 29.17 -18.38 5.43
CA GLY A 174 28.93 -19.09 6.70
C GLY A 174 28.05 -18.34 7.72
N ASN A 175 27.38 -17.26 7.31
CA ASN A 175 26.42 -16.53 8.13
C ASN A 175 25.06 -16.52 7.43
N VAL A 176 23.97 -16.58 8.19
CA VAL A 176 22.61 -16.40 7.68
C VAL A 176 22.08 -15.06 8.17
N TYR A 177 21.86 -14.14 7.24
CA TYR A 177 21.16 -12.88 7.49
C TYR A 177 19.66 -13.14 7.42
N TYR A 178 18.89 -12.52 8.30
CA TYR A 178 17.45 -12.76 8.43
C TYR A 178 16.70 -11.50 8.84
N THR A 179 15.65 -11.17 8.10
CA THR A 179 14.76 -10.04 8.42
C THR A 179 13.50 -10.53 9.11
N CYS A 180 13.38 -10.13 10.38
CA CYS A 180 12.14 -10.22 11.15
C CYS A 180 12.06 -8.91 11.94
N ILE A 181 11.21 -7.98 11.50
CA ILE A 181 11.03 -6.69 12.20
C ILE A 181 10.76 -6.96 13.68
N PRO A 182 11.24 -6.16 14.64
CA PRO A 182 11.84 -4.84 14.45
C PRO A 182 13.35 -4.87 14.20
N LYS A 183 13.94 -6.02 13.86
CA LYS A 183 15.38 -6.28 13.87
C LYS A 183 15.88 -6.80 12.51
N LEU A 184 17.13 -6.48 12.17
CA LEU A 184 17.92 -7.23 11.19
C LEU A 184 18.87 -8.15 11.96
N TRP A 185 18.81 -9.46 11.69
CA TRP A 185 19.63 -10.46 12.34
C TRP A 185 20.79 -10.94 11.46
N MET A 186 21.88 -11.32 12.12
CA MET A 186 22.95 -12.15 11.58
C MET A 186 23.09 -13.36 12.51
N LEU A 187 23.00 -14.55 11.93
CA LEU A 187 22.98 -15.84 12.62
C LEU A 187 24.19 -16.64 12.19
N THR A 188 24.80 -17.39 13.11
CA THR A 188 26.02 -18.14 12.84
C THR A 188 25.97 -19.50 13.55
N ASP A 189 26.21 -20.56 12.78
CA ASP A 189 26.64 -21.86 13.29
C ASP A 189 28.18 -21.84 13.34
N THR A 190 28.76 -21.95 14.54
CA THR A 190 30.21 -21.94 14.75
C THR A 190 30.79 -23.32 15.08
N ASN A 191 29.95 -24.36 15.18
CA ASN A 191 30.36 -25.71 15.56
C ASN A 191 30.21 -26.74 14.41
N GLY A 192 29.39 -26.45 13.40
CA GLY A 192 29.11 -27.27 12.22
C GLY A 192 27.97 -28.29 12.36
N ASP A 193 27.10 -28.16 13.37
CA ASP A 193 25.98 -29.10 13.63
C ASP A 193 24.70 -28.80 12.85
N GLY A 194 24.62 -27.65 12.17
CA GLY A 194 23.46 -27.23 11.39
C GLY A 194 22.45 -26.37 12.17
N VAL A 195 22.79 -25.89 13.37
CA VAL A 195 21.99 -24.99 14.20
C VAL A 195 22.80 -23.73 14.56
N ALA A 196 22.17 -22.56 14.53
CA ALA A 196 22.83 -21.30 14.88
C ALA A 196 23.03 -21.17 16.40
N ASP A 197 24.26 -21.33 16.88
CA ASP A 197 24.62 -21.05 18.29
C ASP A 197 24.72 -19.54 18.58
N GLN A 198 24.92 -18.69 17.56
CA GLN A 198 25.01 -17.24 17.71
C GLN A 198 23.88 -16.51 17.00
N LYS A 199 23.28 -15.53 17.70
CA LYS A 199 22.32 -14.57 17.16
C LYS A 199 22.77 -13.14 17.47
N LYS A 200 23.11 -12.36 16.44
CA LYS A 200 23.50 -10.95 16.55
C LYS A 200 22.44 -10.06 15.90
N VAL A 201 21.96 -9.04 16.61
CA VAL A 201 21.22 -7.93 15.99
C VAL A 201 22.21 -7.00 15.30
N LEU A 202 22.00 -6.72 14.01
CA LEU A 202 22.79 -5.76 13.24
C LEU A 202 22.24 -4.33 13.36
N SER A 203 20.91 -4.21 13.34
CA SER A 203 20.18 -2.95 13.55
C SER A 203 18.75 -3.23 13.99
N GLU A 204 18.12 -2.26 14.66
CA GLU A 204 16.73 -2.34 15.12
C GLU A 204 15.98 -1.01 14.96
N GLY A 205 14.65 -1.07 15.00
CA GLY A 205 13.75 0.08 14.81
C GLY A 205 12.85 -0.01 13.58
N TYR A 206 12.81 -1.17 12.93
CA TYR A 206 11.92 -1.47 11.80
C TYR A 206 10.50 -1.76 12.28
N GLY A 207 9.49 -1.46 11.46
CA GLY A 207 8.09 -1.72 11.78
C GLY A 207 7.55 -0.82 12.88
N VAL A 208 7.50 0.49 12.62
CA VAL A 208 6.86 1.47 13.51
C VAL A 208 5.33 1.29 13.58
N ARG A 209 4.72 0.74 12.53
CA ARG A 209 3.26 0.60 12.35
C ARG A 209 2.85 -0.85 12.09
N PHE A 210 1.55 -1.13 12.08
CA PHE A 210 1.02 -2.38 11.54
C PHE A 210 0.71 -2.31 10.05
N ALA A 211 0.08 -1.24 9.60
CA ALA A 211 -0.33 -1.09 8.19
C ALA A 211 -1.03 -2.37 7.66
N PHE A 212 -0.53 -2.94 6.57
CA PHE A 212 -0.97 -4.19 5.96
C PHE A 212 -0.15 -5.39 6.48
N ARG A 213 -0.66 -6.61 6.33
CA ARG A 213 0.09 -7.86 6.63
C ARG A 213 1.23 -8.11 5.63
N GLY A 214 2.33 -8.71 6.08
CA GLY A 214 3.44 -9.10 5.20
C GLY A 214 4.15 -7.92 4.54
N HIS A 215 3.99 -6.72 5.10
CA HIS A 215 4.72 -5.50 4.74
C HIS A 215 5.92 -5.28 5.69
N ASP A 216 6.60 -6.37 6.00
CA ASP A 216 7.64 -6.45 7.02
C ASP A 216 8.99 -6.01 6.43
N SER A 217 10.11 -6.61 6.86
CA SER A 217 11.42 -6.41 6.24
C SER A 217 11.80 -7.66 5.46
N HIS A 218 12.35 -7.44 4.27
CA HIS A 218 12.60 -8.47 3.25
C HIS A 218 13.85 -8.11 2.45
N GLY A 219 14.06 -8.70 1.25
CA GLY A 219 14.93 -8.09 0.25
C GLY A 219 16.44 -8.30 0.40
N LEU A 220 16.88 -9.39 1.03
CA LEU A 220 18.28 -9.53 1.47
C LEU A 220 19.24 -9.89 0.31
N ALA A 221 19.94 -8.88 -0.21
CA ALA A 221 20.86 -9.03 -1.34
C ALA A 221 22.27 -8.49 -1.06
N ILE A 222 23.31 -9.14 -1.61
CA ILE A 222 24.68 -8.60 -1.61
C ILE A 222 24.93 -7.87 -2.94
N GLY A 223 25.16 -6.57 -2.86
CA GLY A 223 25.44 -5.74 -4.03
C GLY A 223 26.82 -6.03 -4.65
N PRO A 224 27.04 -5.61 -5.91
CA PRO A 224 28.37 -5.70 -6.55
C PRO A 224 29.44 -4.88 -5.82
N ASP A 225 29.02 -3.86 -5.07
CA ASP A 225 29.84 -3.06 -4.16
C ASP A 225 30.23 -3.79 -2.86
N GLY A 226 29.80 -5.04 -2.66
CA GLY A 226 30.11 -5.85 -1.49
C GLY A 226 29.34 -5.45 -0.22
N ARG A 227 28.23 -4.73 -0.35
CA ARG A 227 27.38 -4.30 0.77
C ARG A 227 26.11 -5.14 0.86
N LEU A 228 25.56 -5.21 2.06
CA LEU A 228 24.26 -5.82 2.32
C LEU A 228 23.16 -4.80 2.08
N TYR A 229 22.22 -5.16 1.21
CA TYR A 229 20.98 -4.45 0.93
C TYR A 229 19.81 -5.24 1.52
N PHE A 230 18.78 -4.52 1.95
CA PHE A 230 17.51 -5.09 2.44
C PHE A 230 16.41 -4.04 2.38
N SER A 231 15.16 -4.47 2.50
CA SER A 231 13.98 -3.63 2.33
C SER A 231 13.10 -3.55 3.58
N ILE A 232 12.14 -2.62 3.55
CA ILE A 232 10.95 -2.65 4.40
C ILE A 232 9.73 -2.17 3.62
N GLY A 233 8.57 -2.78 3.90
CA GLY A 233 7.26 -2.27 3.51
C GLY A 233 6.85 -1.01 4.31
N ASP A 234 5.63 -0.55 4.05
CA ASP A 234 5.10 0.72 4.57
C ASP A 234 4.77 0.75 6.08
N ARG A 235 5.12 -0.32 6.81
CA ARG A 235 5.20 -0.35 8.28
C ARG A 235 6.23 0.64 8.85
N GLY A 236 7.15 1.15 8.03
CA GLY A 236 8.03 2.28 8.36
C GLY A 236 9.07 1.99 9.46
N TYR A 237 9.94 2.96 9.74
CA TYR A 237 11.12 2.77 10.60
C TYR A 237 11.52 4.02 11.39
N ASN A 238 12.14 3.79 12.56
CA ASN A 238 12.79 4.80 13.40
C ASN A 238 14.03 4.17 14.07
N ILE A 239 15.15 4.27 13.38
CA ILE A 239 16.42 3.59 13.69
C ILE A 239 17.40 4.62 14.26
N THR A 240 18.19 4.23 15.26
CA THR A 240 19.32 5.03 15.76
C THR A 240 20.63 4.33 15.42
N THR A 241 21.54 5.02 14.75
CA THR A 241 22.87 4.52 14.36
C THR A 241 23.96 5.39 15.02
N PRO A 242 25.26 4.99 14.99
CA PRO A 242 26.35 5.85 15.46
C PRO A 242 26.45 7.20 14.74
N GLU A 243 25.93 7.30 13.51
CA GLU A 243 25.97 8.48 12.65
C GLU A 243 24.75 9.41 12.83
N GLY A 244 23.65 8.93 13.43
CA GLY A 244 22.44 9.73 13.64
C GLY A 244 21.15 8.91 13.78
N LYS A 245 20.05 9.42 13.22
CA LYS A 245 18.76 8.72 13.14
C LYS A 245 18.27 8.61 11.71
N LEU A 246 17.64 7.48 11.40
CA LEU A 246 16.94 7.22 10.13
C LEU A 246 15.46 7.03 10.46
N VAL A 247 14.60 7.94 10.00
CA VAL A 247 13.19 7.98 10.42
C VAL A 247 12.27 8.26 9.24
N ASN A 248 11.40 7.30 8.91
CA ASN A 248 10.18 7.51 8.12
C ASN A 248 9.13 6.47 8.59
N PRO A 249 8.14 6.84 9.42
CA PRO A 249 7.18 5.89 9.99
C PRO A 249 6.02 5.53 9.03
N ASP A 250 6.02 6.08 7.81
CA ASP A 250 4.86 6.16 6.92
C ASP A 250 5.09 5.61 5.50
N ARG A 251 6.25 5.00 5.20
CA ARG A 251 6.59 4.52 3.86
C ARG A 251 7.65 3.43 3.87
N GLY A 252 7.62 2.57 2.86
CA GLY A 252 8.66 1.58 2.61
C GLY A 252 9.97 2.19 2.08
N ALA A 253 11.05 1.44 2.23
CA ALA A 253 12.40 1.88 1.89
C ALA A 253 13.31 0.69 1.52
N VAL A 254 14.44 1.03 0.89
CA VAL A 254 15.59 0.13 0.74
C VAL A 254 16.76 0.71 1.53
N PHE A 255 17.48 -0.14 2.23
CA PHE A 255 18.64 0.18 3.05
C PHE A 255 19.92 -0.40 2.45
N ARG A 256 21.06 0.10 2.91
CA ARG A 256 22.39 -0.44 2.60
C ARG A 256 23.34 -0.30 3.79
N CYS A 257 24.12 -1.34 4.09
CA CYS A 257 25.16 -1.34 5.12
C CYS A 257 26.37 -2.20 4.70
N GLU A 258 27.51 -2.09 5.38
CA GLU A 258 28.56 -3.12 5.26
C GLU A 258 28.09 -4.41 5.95
N PRO A 259 28.57 -5.62 5.58
CA PRO A 259 28.02 -6.90 6.08
C PRO A 259 28.09 -7.12 7.61
N ASP A 260 28.84 -6.31 8.36
CA ASP A 260 28.86 -6.34 9.83
C ASP A 260 27.73 -5.52 10.50
N GLY A 261 26.89 -4.85 9.70
CA GLY A 261 25.83 -3.93 10.12
C GLY A 261 26.26 -2.46 10.17
N SER A 262 27.54 -2.13 9.95
CA SER A 262 28.05 -0.76 10.05
C SER A 262 27.69 0.11 8.83
N ASN A 263 27.78 1.43 8.99
CA ASN A 263 27.56 2.41 7.92
C ASN A 263 26.16 2.31 7.27
N LEU A 264 25.13 1.99 8.05
CA LEU A 264 23.74 1.87 7.59
C LEU A 264 23.22 3.21 7.02
N GLU A 265 22.80 3.20 5.75
CA GLU A 265 22.15 4.32 5.08
C GLU A 265 20.81 3.91 4.42
N VAL A 266 19.89 4.87 4.31
CA VAL A 266 18.69 4.72 3.47
C VAL A 266 19.09 4.94 2.01
N PHE A 267 18.91 3.90 1.19
CA PHE A 267 19.23 3.92 -0.23
C PHE A 267 18.08 4.46 -1.08
N ALA A 268 16.83 4.13 -0.79
CA ALA A 268 15.63 4.61 -1.48
C ALA A 268 14.38 4.61 -0.57
N THR A 269 13.32 5.32 -0.96
CA THR A 269 12.10 5.51 -0.15
C THR A 269 10.81 5.53 -0.99
N GLY A 270 9.64 5.55 -0.32
CA GLY A 270 8.35 5.76 -0.98
C GLY A 270 7.77 4.54 -1.67
N LEU A 271 8.28 3.35 -1.32
CA LEU A 271 7.77 2.04 -1.75
C LEU A 271 6.60 1.60 -0.83
N ARG A 272 5.78 0.65 -1.25
CA ARG A 272 4.65 0.11 -0.46
C ARG A 272 4.99 -1.21 0.21
N ASN A 273 5.36 -2.21 -0.57
CA ASN A 273 5.92 -3.48 -0.12
C ASN A 273 6.90 -4.06 -1.16
N PRO A 274 8.16 -3.60 -1.16
CA PRO A 274 9.22 -4.09 -2.04
C PRO A 274 9.79 -5.41 -1.49
N GLN A 275 9.07 -6.53 -1.68
CA GLN A 275 9.36 -7.78 -0.99
C GLN A 275 10.71 -8.41 -1.38
N GLU A 276 11.24 -8.20 -2.59
CA GLU A 276 12.57 -8.72 -2.93
C GLU A 276 13.35 -7.82 -3.91
N LEU A 277 14.69 -7.90 -3.88
CA LEU A 277 15.64 -6.95 -4.46
C LEU A 277 16.68 -7.64 -5.36
N ALA A 278 16.58 -7.44 -6.68
CA ALA A 278 17.52 -8.02 -7.64
C ALA A 278 18.37 -6.96 -8.37
N PHE A 279 19.66 -7.27 -8.57
CA PHE A 279 20.57 -6.49 -9.40
C PHE A 279 20.66 -7.06 -10.81
N ASP A 280 20.75 -6.20 -11.84
CA ASP A 280 21.16 -6.63 -13.19
C ASP A 280 22.67 -6.96 -13.25
N ASN A 281 23.11 -7.57 -14.36
CA ASN A 281 24.54 -7.83 -14.63
C ASN A 281 25.45 -6.58 -14.62
N ARG A 282 24.89 -5.37 -14.51
CA ARG A 282 25.56 -4.06 -14.55
C ARG A 282 25.43 -3.31 -13.22
N GLY A 283 24.91 -3.96 -12.17
CA GLY A 283 24.83 -3.42 -10.82
C GLY A 283 23.67 -2.43 -10.58
N ARG A 284 22.64 -2.45 -11.42
CA ARG A 284 21.43 -1.63 -11.27
C ARG A 284 20.35 -2.40 -10.52
N LEU A 285 19.73 -1.76 -9.53
CA LEU A 285 18.82 -2.40 -8.58
C LEU A 285 17.34 -2.26 -8.99
N PHE A 286 16.59 -3.35 -8.94
CA PHE A 286 15.17 -3.39 -9.28
C PHE A 286 14.33 -4.12 -8.21
N THR A 287 13.03 -3.80 -8.16
CA THR A 287 12.07 -4.47 -7.28
C THR A 287 10.64 -4.43 -7.86
N GLY A 288 9.83 -5.41 -7.49
CA GLY A 288 8.37 -5.39 -7.65
C GLY A 288 7.72 -4.86 -6.38
N ASP A 289 6.76 -3.93 -6.51
CA ASP A 289 6.17 -3.22 -5.37
C ASP A 289 4.62 -3.20 -5.43
N ASN A 290 3.94 -3.60 -4.34
CA ASN A 290 2.49 -3.90 -4.31
C ASN A 290 1.54 -2.72 -4.65
N ASN A 291 0.32 -3.04 -5.11
CA ASN A 291 -0.80 -2.10 -5.23
C ASN A 291 -1.44 -1.77 -3.86
N SER A 292 -2.42 -0.86 -3.79
CA SER A 292 -3.07 -0.38 -2.56
C SER A 292 -4.48 -0.94 -2.28
N ASP A 293 -4.87 -2.04 -2.93
CA ASP A 293 -6.29 -2.47 -3.02
C ASP A 293 -7.22 -1.29 -3.45
N GLY A 294 -6.71 -0.35 -4.27
CA GLY A 294 -7.33 0.95 -4.54
C GLY A 294 -7.77 1.15 -5.99
N GLY A 295 -7.84 0.06 -6.78
CA GLY A 295 -7.98 0.11 -8.24
C GLY A 295 -6.67 0.38 -8.99
N ASP A 296 -5.58 0.50 -8.24
CA ASP A 296 -4.20 0.63 -8.74
C ASP A 296 -3.52 -0.74 -8.93
N LYS A 297 -2.33 -0.72 -9.53
CA LYS A 297 -1.59 -1.95 -9.89
C LYS A 297 -0.14 -1.94 -9.41
N ALA A 298 0.36 -3.14 -9.09
CA ALA A 298 1.73 -3.34 -8.63
C ALA A 298 2.74 -2.93 -9.69
N ARG A 299 3.90 -2.48 -9.23
CA ARG A 299 4.80 -1.55 -9.92
C ARG A 299 6.17 -2.18 -10.13
N TRP A 300 6.67 -2.17 -11.37
CA TRP A 300 8.06 -2.54 -11.65
C TRP A 300 8.94 -1.30 -11.52
N THR A 301 9.93 -1.36 -10.63
CA THR A 301 10.63 -0.17 -10.13
C THR A 301 12.14 -0.27 -10.33
N TYR A 302 12.73 0.71 -11.03
CA TYR A 302 14.17 0.94 -10.98
C TYR A 302 14.50 1.72 -9.71
N VAL A 303 15.17 1.06 -8.77
CA VAL A 303 15.52 1.61 -7.45
C VAL A 303 16.78 2.47 -7.60
N MET A 304 16.61 3.69 -8.10
CA MET A 304 17.70 4.67 -8.13
C MET A 304 18.06 5.12 -6.71
N ARG A 305 19.35 5.34 -6.43
CA ARG A 305 19.79 5.89 -5.14
C ARG A 305 19.10 7.23 -4.86
N GLN A 306 18.73 7.42 -3.60
CA GLN A 306 18.07 8.60 -3.06
C GLN A 306 16.67 8.89 -3.64
N SER A 307 16.05 7.94 -4.34
CA SER A 307 14.70 8.09 -4.91
C SER A 307 13.58 8.07 -3.85
N ASP A 308 12.45 8.66 -4.23
CA ASP A 308 11.14 8.54 -3.57
C ASP A 308 10.17 8.07 -4.66
N THR A 309 9.50 6.94 -4.46
CA THR A 309 8.50 6.43 -5.44
C THR A 309 7.06 6.76 -5.03
N GLY A 310 6.86 7.66 -4.08
CA GLY A 310 5.61 8.38 -3.87
C GLY A 310 4.54 7.73 -2.99
N TRP A 311 4.66 6.45 -2.62
CA TRP A 311 3.71 5.84 -1.68
C TRP A 311 3.85 6.43 -0.27
N ARG A 312 2.72 6.52 0.44
CA ARG A 312 2.61 6.83 1.86
C ARG A 312 1.48 5.98 2.46
N MET A 313 1.75 5.28 3.55
CA MET A 313 0.84 4.36 4.25
C MET A 313 -0.52 5.00 4.58
N ASN A 314 -0.53 6.28 4.98
CA ASN A 314 -1.75 7.03 5.27
C ASN A 314 -2.71 7.18 4.08
N TYR A 315 -2.25 7.07 2.83
CA TYR A 315 -3.12 7.07 1.65
C TYR A 315 -4.07 5.85 1.64
N GLN A 316 -3.70 4.74 2.27
CA GLN A 316 -4.50 3.51 2.36
C GLN A 316 -5.90 3.73 2.97
N TYR A 317 -6.06 4.77 3.81
CA TYR A 317 -7.26 5.05 4.61
C TYR A 317 -8.11 6.21 4.08
N LEU A 318 -7.69 6.83 2.96
CA LEU A 318 -8.57 7.70 2.19
C LEU A 318 -9.44 6.85 1.28
N ASN A 319 -10.74 7.16 1.21
CA ASN A 319 -11.75 6.37 0.48
C ASN A 319 -11.40 6.16 -1.00
N ASP A 320 -10.74 7.15 -1.61
CA ASP A 320 -10.27 7.16 -3.01
C ASP A 320 -8.74 7.04 -3.13
N ARG A 321 -8.05 6.73 -2.02
CA ARG A 321 -6.57 6.75 -1.85
C ARG A 321 -5.88 8.11 -2.00
N GLY A 322 -6.63 9.22 -2.03
CA GLY A 322 -6.03 10.56 -1.99
C GLY A 322 -5.01 10.81 -3.12
N PRO A 323 -3.87 11.48 -2.84
CA PRO A 323 -2.85 11.79 -3.84
C PRO A 323 -2.42 10.60 -4.70
N TRP A 324 -2.37 9.39 -4.14
CA TRP A 324 -1.96 8.17 -4.85
C TRP A 324 -2.71 7.99 -6.18
N ASN A 325 -4.04 8.02 -6.12
CA ASN A 325 -4.92 7.91 -7.28
C ASN A 325 -5.24 9.29 -7.89
N ARG A 326 -5.62 10.28 -7.06
CA ARG A 326 -6.01 11.64 -7.52
C ARG A 326 -4.93 12.32 -8.36
N GLU A 327 -3.65 12.09 -8.02
CA GLU A 327 -2.48 12.67 -8.70
C GLU A 327 -1.68 11.62 -9.50
N LYS A 328 -2.24 10.41 -9.70
CA LYS A 328 -1.68 9.34 -10.54
C LYS A 328 -0.22 9.01 -10.17
N LEU A 329 0.10 8.94 -8.87
CA LEU A 329 1.48 8.73 -8.39
C LEU A 329 2.02 7.33 -8.68
N TRP A 330 1.13 6.34 -8.88
CA TRP A 330 1.49 4.97 -9.22
C TRP A 330 1.63 4.67 -10.71
N HIS A 331 1.20 5.60 -11.58
CA HIS A 331 1.29 5.44 -13.04
C HIS A 331 2.75 5.55 -13.53
N PRO A 332 3.07 5.02 -14.72
CA PRO A 332 4.35 5.30 -15.37
C PRO A 332 4.38 6.77 -15.84
N ALA A 333 5.57 7.27 -16.12
CA ALA A 333 5.85 8.70 -16.37
C ALA A 333 4.83 9.39 -17.31
N HIS A 334 4.15 10.42 -16.79
CA HIS A 334 3.20 11.25 -17.53
C HIS A 334 3.45 12.77 -17.29
N PRO A 335 2.93 13.68 -18.13
CA PRO A 335 3.27 15.11 -18.06
C PRO A 335 2.87 15.83 -16.76
N GLU A 336 1.88 15.31 -16.02
CA GLU A 336 1.35 15.91 -14.78
C GLU A 336 1.97 15.29 -13.51
N GLN A 337 2.94 14.37 -13.66
CA GLN A 337 3.55 13.64 -12.56
C GLN A 337 4.20 14.58 -11.54
N ALA A 338 4.07 14.25 -10.25
CA ALA A 338 4.80 14.94 -9.19
C ALA A 338 6.32 14.89 -9.45
N ALA A 339 6.96 16.07 -9.43
CA ALA A 339 8.36 16.17 -9.86
C ALA A 339 9.34 15.55 -8.85
N TYR A 340 8.95 15.47 -7.58
CA TYR A 340 9.73 14.86 -6.51
C TYR A 340 9.85 13.33 -6.58
N ILE A 341 9.01 12.65 -7.37
CA ILE A 341 9.04 11.18 -7.46
C ILE A 341 9.82 10.66 -8.66
N VAL A 342 10.37 9.45 -8.51
CA VAL A 342 10.72 8.55 -9.60
C VAL A 342 9.51 7.66 -9.88
N PRO A 343 8.87 7.73 -11.07
CA PRO A 343 7.75 6.87 -11.42
C PRO A 343 8.23 5.44 -11.75
N PRO A 344 7.35 4.43 -11.64
CA PRO A 344 7.66 3.07 -12.07
C PRO A 344 7.85 2.97 -13.60
N ILE A 345 8.52 1.89 -14.01
CA ILE A 345 8.71 1.51 -15.42
C ILE A 345 7.39 1.05 -16.03
N LEU A 346 6.64 0.21 -15.30
CA LEU A 346 5.41 -0.44 -15.76
C LEU A 346 4.52 -0.82 -14.56
N ASN A 347 3.21 -0.90 -14.78
CA ASN A 347 2.26 -1.54 -13.86
C ASN A 347 1.75 -2.86 -14.48
N PHE A 348 1.91 -3.98 -13.79
CA PHE A 348 2.03 -5.28 -14.46
C PHE A 348 1.57 -6.53 -13.68
N SER A 349 1.29 -6.38 -12.38
CA SER A 349 0.87 -7.43 -11.45
C SER A 349 -0.03 -6.80 -10.38
N ASP A 350 -0.57 -7.60 -9.46
CA ASP A 350 -1.30 -7.13 -8.27
C ASP A 350 -0.60 -7.53 -6.95
N GLY A 351 0.40 -8.43 -6.97
CA GLY A 351 1.03 -8.97 -5.74
C GLY A 351 2.43 -9.59 -5.92
N PRO A 352 3.47 -8.82 -6.31
CA PRO A 352 4.87 -9.27 -6.26
C PRO A 352 5.29 -9.75 -4.87
N SER A 353 5.93 -10.92 -4.79
CA SER A 353 6.32 -11.57 -3.53
C SER A 353 7.81 -11.93 -3.41
N GLY A 354 8.43 -12.44 -4.48
CA GLY A 354 9.87 -12.74 -4.55
C GLY A 354 10.45 -12.41 -5.92
N LEU A 355 11.77 -12.25 -6.03
CA LEU A 355 12.43 -11.71 -7.23
C LEU A 355 13.89 -12.17 -7.34
N THR A 356 14.23 -12.81 -8.46
CA THR A 356 15.62 -13.07 -8.85
C THR A 356 15.94 -12.52 -10.25
N HIS A 357 17.21 -12.52 -10.61
CA HIS A 357 17.72 -12.15 -11.93
C HIS A 357 18.53 -13.33 -12.47
N ASN A 358 18.43 -13.63 -13.77
CA ASN A 358 19.16 -14.75 -14.39
C ASN A 358 20.66 -14.66 -14.04
N PRO A 359 21.27 -15.71 -13.44
CA PRO A 359 22.70 -15.73 -13.19
C PRO A 359 23.54 -15.56 -14.45
N GLY A 360 23.02 -15.94 -15.63
CA GLY A 360 23.77 -16.14 -16.87
C GLY A 360 24.18 -17.60 -17.08
N THR A 361 23.54 -18.53 -16.37
CA THR A 361 23.71 -19.99 -16.51
C THR A 361 22.37 -20.70 -16.31
N GLY A 362 22.29 -22.00 -16.63
CA GLY A 362 21.10 -22.82 -16.40
C GLY A 362 20.02 -22.73 -17.47
N LEU A 363 19.57 -21.51 -17.80
CA LEU A 363 18.54 -21.28 -18.83
C LEU A 363 19.12 -21.00 -20.22
N PRO A 364 18.34 -21.20 -21.31
CA PRO A 364 18.74 -20.79 -22.66
C PRO A 364 19.01 -19.28 -22.77
N ALA A 365 20.04 -18.90 -23.53
CA ALA A 365 20.53 -17.52 -23.65
C ALA A 365 19.50 -16.46 -24.12
N LYS A 366 18.28 -16.85 -24.54
CA LYS A 366 17.19 -15.88 -24.74
C LYS A 366 16.74 -15.20 -23.45
N TYR A 367 17.06 -15.79 -22.29
CA TYR A 367 16.77 -15.27 -20.96
C TYR A 367 17.93 -14.46 -20.33
N ASP A 368 19.03 -14.23 -21.04
CA ASP A 368 20.13 -13.42 -20.51
C ASP A 368 19.64 -11.98 -20.23
N ASP A 369 20.00 -11.42 -19.07
CA ASP A 369 19.47 -10.15 -18.51
C ASP A 369 17.95 -10.13 -18.16
N TRP A 370 17.27 -11.29 -18.08
CA TRP A 370 15.88 -11.37 -17.59
C TRP A 370 15.78 -11.48 -16.06
N PHE A 371 14.70 -10.89 -15.52
CA PHE A 371 14.24 -11.02 -14.14
C PHE A 371 13.09 -12.02 -14.04
N PHE A 372 12.98 -12.69 -12.90
CA PHE A 372 11.94 -13.67 -12.58
C PHE A 372 11.28 -13.30 -11.25
N LEU A 373 9.97 -13.05 -11.29
CA LEU A 373 9.19 -12.47 -10.19
C LEU A 373 8.04 -13.39 -9.81
N ALA A 374 7.91 -13.75 -8.53
CA ALA A 374 6.74 -14.44 -8.01
C ALA A 374 5.54 -13.47 -7.89
N ASP A 375 4.42 -13.86 -8.50
CA ASP A 375 3.18 -13.10 -8.66
C ASP A 375 2.09 -13.75 -7.78
N PHE A 376 2.12 -13.46 -6.47
CA PHE A 376 1.26 -14.08 -5.46
C PHE A 376 -0.14 -13.43 -5.46
N ARG A 377 -1.15 -14.17 -5.90
CA ARG A 377 -2.54 -13.67 -6.00
C ARG A 377 -3.54 -14.58 -5.28
N GLY A 378 -3.11 -15.14 -4.14
CA GLY A 378 -3.94 -15.83 -3.14
C GLY A 378 -4.46 -17.22 -3.50
N THR A 379 -4.36 -17.66 -4.75
CA THR A 379 -4.62 -19.05 -5.18
C THR A 379 -3.59 -19.47 -6.23
N PRO A 380 -3.18 -20.76 -6.31
CA PRO A 380 -2.22 -21.22 -7.31
C PRO A 380 -2.67 -20.95 -8.74
N ALA A 381 -3.99 -20.93 -8.98
CA ALA A 381 -4.58 -20.65 -10.29
C ALA A 381 -4.12 -19.31 -10.87
N ILE A 382 -4.15 -18.20 -10.11
CA ILE A 382 -3.70 -16.88 -10.60
C ILE A 382 -2.28 -16.51 -10.19
N SER A 383 -1.46 -17.51 -9.85
CA SER A 383 -0.12 -17.28 -9.32
C SER A 383 0.95 -18.09 -10.06
N GLY A 384 2.17 -17.57 -10.02
CA GLY A 384 3.32 -18.17 -10.69
C GLY A 384 4.50 -17.21 -10.79
N ILE A 385 5.45 -17.55 -11.66
CA ILE A 385 6.64 -16.75 -11.94
C ILE A 385 6.45 -16.01 -13.27
N ARG A 386 6.46 -14.69 -13.21
CA ARG A 386 6.51 -13.79 -14.36
C ARG A 386 7.96 -13.51 -14.72
N ALA A 387 8.35 -13.74 -15.97
CA ALA A 387 9.65 -13.34 -16.47
C ALA A 387 9.52 -12.00 -17.24
N LEU A 388 10.53 -11.13 -17.14
CA LEU A 388 10.59 -9.86 -17.87
C LEU A 388 12.02 -9.40 -18.14
N VAL A 389 12.22 -8.57 -19.17
CA VAL A 389 13.53 -7.97 -19.50
C VAL A 389 13.43 -6.46 -19.72
N ASN A 390 14.37 -5.73 -19.13
CA ASN A 390 14.48 -4.28 -19.19
C ASN A 390 15.23 -3.82 -20.45
N LYS A 391 14.84 -2.67 -21.01
CA LYS A 391 15.50 -2.00 -22.13
C LYS A 391 15.73 -0.52 -21.79
N PRO A 392 16.95 0.03 -21.98
CA PRO A 392 17.25 1.43 -21.70
C PRO A 392 16.31 2.43 -22.38
N LYS A 393 15.89 3.46 -21.65
CA LYS A 393 15.03 4.54 -22.14
C LYS A 393 15.34 5.84 -21.42
N GLY A 394 16.21 6.66 -22.01
CA GLY A 394 16.84 7.76 -21.29
C GLY A 394 17.65 7.21 -20.10
N ALA A 395 17.62 7.90 -18.97
CA ALA A 395 18.18 7.44 -17.70
C ALA A 395 17.30 6.39 -16.99
N GLY A 396 16.13 6.08 -17.56
CA GLY A 396 15.22 5.03 -17.09
C GLY A 396 15.22 3.80 -17.99
N PHE A 397 14.10 3.08 -17.98
CA PHE A 397 13.87 1.85 -18.74
C PHE A 397 12.44 1.78 -19.28
N GLU A 398 12.23 0.94 -20.28
CA GLU A 398 10.96 0.31 -20.62
C GLU A 398 11.11 -1.22 -20.56
N ILE A 399 10.01 -1.96 -20.46
CA ILE A 399 10.03 -3.41 -20.67
C ILE A 399 10.13 -3.69 -22.17
N ALA A 400 11.06 -4.56 -22.57
CA ALA A 400 11.11 -5.07 -23.94
C ALA A 400 10.16 -6.26 -24.12
N GLU A 401 10.25 -7.26 -23.25
CA GLU A 401 9.45 -8.49 -23.29
C GLU A 401 9.06 -8.92 -21.87
N SER A 402 7.93 -9.62 -21.75
CA SER A 402 7.52 -10.32 -20.52
C SER A 402 6.57 -11.48 -20.85
N GLU A 403 6.74 -12.59 -20.15
CA GLU A 403 5.93 -13.82 -20.28
C GLU A 403 5.60 -14.39 -18.88
N MET A 404 4.58 -15.25 -18.79
CA MET A 404 4.36 -16.06 -17.59
C MET A 404 5.13 -17.36 -17.78
N PHE A 405 6.26 -17.44 -17.08
CA PHE A 405 7.31 -18.43 -17.31
C PHE A 405 7.03 -19.74 -16.58
N ILE A 406 6.61 -19.65 -15.31
CA ILE A 406 6.01 -20.77 -14.57
C ILE A 406 4.64 -20.32 -14.08
N TRP A 407 3.61 -21.16 -14.11
CA TRP A 407 2.27 -20.79 -13.65
C TRP A 407 1.50 -21.97 -13.06
N GLY A 408 0.49 -21.70 -12.22
CA GLY A 408 -0.28 -22.72 -11.52
C GLY A 408 0.22 -23.03 -10.10
N ILE A 409 1.05 -22.16 -9.52
CA ILE A 409 1.75 -22.35 -8.24
C ILE A 409 1.60 -21.09 -7.38
N LEU A 410 1.27 -21.21 -6.09
CA LEU A 410 1.13 -20.05 -5.22
C LEU A 410 2.51 -19.65 -4.67
N ALA A 411 3.33 -19.14 -5.58
CA ALA A 411 4.72 -18.80 -5.35
C ALA A 411 4.86 -17.63 -4.37
N THR A 412 5.52 -17.87 -3.24
CA THR A 412 6.00 -16.80 -2.35
C THR A 412 7.35 -16.27 -2.81
N ASP A 413 8.22 -17.14 -3.35
CA ASP A 413 9.60 -16.77 -3.69
C ASP A 413 10.18 -17.61 -4.84
N VAL A 414 11.27 -17.12 -5.44
CA VAL A 414 11.93 -17.69 -6.63
C VAL A 414 13.41 -17.30 -6.71
N ASP A 415 14.32 -18.29 -6.73
CA ASP A 415 15.76 -18.06 -6.93
C ASP A 415 16.46 -19.25 -7.62
N PHE A 416 17.69 -19.03 -8.10
CA PHE A 416 18.53 -20.02 -8.77
C PHE A 416 19.48 -20.74 -7.81
N GLY A 417 19.50 -22.07 -7.86
CA GLY A 417 20.53 -22.87 -7.19
C GLY A 417 21.95 -22.61 -7.75
N TYR A 418 22.97 -23.05 -7.02
CA TYR A 418 24.33 -23.13 -7.56
C TYR A 418 24.50 -24.30 -8.55
N ASP A 419 23.53 -25.20 -8.64
CA ASP A 419 23.35 -26.15 -9.77
C ASP A 419 22.74 -25.47 -11.02
N SER A 420 22.56 -24.15 -10.99
CA SER A 420 21.96 -23.30 -12.02
C SER A 420 20.51 -23.64 -12.39
N ASN A 421 19.79 -24.45 -11.61
CA ASN A 421 18.36 -24.68 -11.83
C ASN A 421 17.52 -23.68 -11.03
N LEU A 422 16.29 -23.42 -11.49
CA LEU A 422 15.40 -22.46 -10.82
C LEU A 422 14.55 -23.19 -9.78
N TYR A 423 14.41 -22.60 -8.60
CA TYR A 423 13.59 -23.13 -7.50
C TYR A 423 12.45 -22.17 -7.20
N VAL A 424 11.29 -22.72 -6.80
CA VAL A 424 10.08 -21.95 -6.48
C VAL A 424 9.38 -22.59 -5.29
N THR A 425 8.97 -21.77 -4.31
CA THR A 425 8.13 -22.21 -3.18
C THR A 425 6.66 -22.36 -3.58
N ASP A 426 5.88 -23.20 -2.89
CA ASP A 426 4.40 -23.20 -2.98
C ASP A 426 3.81 -23.02 -1.58
N TRP A 427 3.02 -21.95 -1.41
CA TRP A 427 2.19 -21.69 -0.22
C TRP A 427 0.86 -22.47 -0.26
N VAL A 428 0.61 -23.20 -1.37
CA VAL A 428 -0.49 -24.13 -1.60
C VAL A 428 -1.86 -23.45 -1.75
N ASN A 429 -2.34 -22.64 -0.80
CA ASN A 429 -3.55 -21.82 -0.99
C ASN A 429 -3.75 -20.71 0.08
N GLY A 430 -4.39 -19.59 -0.30
CA GLY A 430 -4.85 -18.56 0.64
C GLY A 430 -3.76 -17.64 1.20
N TRP A 431 -4.04 -16.98 2.33
CA TRP A 431 -3.22 -15.89 2.89
C TRP A 431 -2.78 -16.08 4.35
N GLU A 432 -3.18 -17.19 5.00
CA GLU A 432 -2.92 -17.46 6.44
C GLU A 432 -1.82 -18.51 6.67
N GLY A 433 -1.51 -19.33 5.66
CA GLY A 433 -0.68 -20.53 5.79
C GLY A 433 -1.48 -21.72 6.31
N LEU A 434 -1.42 -22.86 5.60
CA LEU A 434 -2.21 -24.06 5.94
C LEU A 434 -1.46 -25.04 6.85
N GLY A 435 -0.28 -24.68 7.36
CA GLY A 435 0.68 -25.66 7.89
C GLY A 435 1.21 -26.54 6.76
N LYS A 436 1.34 -25.97 5.55
CA LYS A 436 1.75 -26.64 4.31
C LYS A 436 2.78 -25.79 3.59
N GLY A 437 3.70 -26.43 2.89
CA GLY A 437 4.83 -25.78 2.25
C GLY A 437 5.57 -26.74 1.37
N ARG A 438 6.05 -26.27 0.22
CA ARG A 438 6.72 -27.10 -0.80
C ARG A 438 7.78 -26.27 -1.51
N VAL A 439 8.77 -26.94 -2.08
CA VAL A 439 9.73 -26.34 -3.02
C VAL A 439 9.79 -27.22 -4.25
N TYR A 440 9.72 -26.61 -5.43
CA TYR A 440 9.84 -27.29 -6.71
C TYR A 440 11.07 -26.79 -7.46
N ARG A 441 11.80 -27.73 -8.05
CA ARG A 441 12.99 -27.50 -8.87
C ARG A 441 12.60 -27.59 -10.34
N PHE A 442 12.90 -26.56 -11.11
CA PHE A 442 12.69 -26.44 -12.54
C PHE A 442 14.06 -26.44 -13.24
N ALA A 443 14.36 -27.53 -13.93
CA ALA A 443 15.65 -27.77 -14.56
C ALA A 443 15.52 -27.82 -16.09
N ASP A 444 16.25 -26.97 -16.82
CA ASP A 444 16.28 -27.01 -18.28
C ASP A 444 17.19 -28.16 -18.77
N ALA A 445 16.72 -28.98 -19.70
CA ALA A 445 17.46 -30.13 -20.24
C ALA A 445 18.73 -29.75 -21.01
N ALA A 446 18.93 -28.47 -21.35
CA ALA A 446 20.18 -27.92 -21.90
C ALA A 446 21.15 -27.37 -20.82
N ASN A 447 20.78 -27.38 -19.52
CA ASN A 447 21.67 -26.97 -18.44
C ASN A 447 22.91 -27.88 -18.38
N THR A 448 24.03 -27.33 -18.86
CA THR A 448 25.34 -27.97 -18.90
C THR A 448 26.34 -27.30 -17.96
N SER A 449 26.01 -26.14 -17.39
CA SER A 449 26.89 -25.28 -16.59
C SER A 449 26.75 -25.49 -15.07
N GLY A 450 25.60 -25.98 -14.60
CA GLY A 450 25.33 -26.18 -13.17
C GLY A 450 26.36 -27.03 -12.42
N SER A 451 26.94 -28.05 -13.07
CA SER A 451 27.96 -28.89 -12.45
C SER A 451 29.30 -28.18 -12.23
N GLU A 452 29.63 -27.18 -13.05
CA GLU A 452 30.80 -26.31 -12.87
C GLU A 452 30.53 -25.27 -11.77
N VAL A 453 29.38 -24.59 -11.80
CA VAL A 453 29.03 -23.57 -10.80
C VAL A 453 28.93 -24.18 -9.40
N ALA A 454 28.20 -25.27 -9.22
CA ALA A 454 28.08 -25.96 -7.93
C ALA A 454 29.42 -26.53 -7.43
N LYS A 455 30.37 -26.81 -8.33
CA LYS A 455 31.73 -27.19 -7.94
C LYS A 455 32.55 -25.96 -7.51
N LEU A 456 32.47 -24.86 -8.27
CA LEU A 456 33.20 -23.62 -7.96
C LEU A 456 32.84 -23.07 -6.57
N PHE A 457 31.55 -23.12 -6.20
CA PHE A 457 31.06 -22.72 -4.89
C PHE A 457 31.47 -23.68 -3.76
N ARG A 458 31.28 -25.00 -3.92
CA ARG A 458 31.66 -26.01 -2.90
C ARG A 458 33.16 -26.06 -2.60
N GLU A 459 34.01 -25.85 -3.61
CA GLU A 459 35.47 -25.69 -3.44
C GLU A 459 35.88 -24.31 -2.88
N GLY A 460 34.96 -23.34 -2.86
CA GLY A 460 35.20 -21.96 -2.44
C GLY A 460 36.08 -21.14 -3.40
N PHE A 461 36.37 -19.91 -2.98
CA PHE A 461 37.17 -18.93 -3.75
C PHE A 461 38.43 -18.46 -3.00
N THR A 462 38.48 -18.68 -1.68
CA THR A 462 39.51 -18.15 -0.76
C THR A 462 40.93 -18.61 -1.10
N ASP A 463 41.08 -19.85 -1.60
CA ASP A 463 42.39 -20.50 -1.82
C ASP A 463 42.80 -20.65 -3.30
N ARG A 464 41.90 -20.36 -4.26
CA ARG A 464 42.21 -20.41 -5.71
C ARG A 464 43.36 -19.48 -6.07
N SER A 465 44.12 -19.72 -7.15
CA SER A 465 45.20 -18.78 -7.51
C SER A 465 44.65 -17.40 -7.91
N ILE A 466 45.46 -16.34 -7.78
CA ILE A 466 45.08 -15.00 -8.29
C ILE A 466 44.83 -15.04 -9.81
N GLU A 467 45.58 -15.87 -10.54
CA GLU A 467 45.38 -16.05 -11.99
C GLU A 467 44.00 -16.65 -12.30
N ASP A 468 43.56 -17.64 -11.52
CA ASP A 468 42.26 -18.29 -11.74
C ASP A 468 41.09 -17.39 -11.33
N LEU A 469 41.20 -16.68 -10.21
CA LEU A 469 40.24 -15.64 -9.85
C LEU A 469 40.13 -14.55 -10.94
N THR A 470 41.25 -14.21 -11.59
CA THR A 470 41.27 -13.25 -12.71
C THR A 470 40.50 -13.78 -13.93
N LYS A 471 40.60 -15.09 -14.24
CA LYS A 471 39.80 -15.72 -15.31
C LYS A 471 38.31 -15.69 -14.97
N LEU A 472 37.97 -16.03 -13.71
CA LEU A 472 36.58 -16.10 -13.24
C LEU A 472 35.85 -14.76 -13.23
N LEU A 473 36.54 -13.61 -13.29
CA LEU A 473 35.91 -12.30 -13.54
C LEU A 473 35.20 -12.22 -14.90
N SER A 474 35.50 -13.11 -15.85
CA SER A 474 34.83 -13.19 -17.16
C SER A 474 33.76 -14.29 -17.24
N HIS A 475 33.45 -14.97 -16.13
CA HIS A 475 32.53 -16.12 -16.11
C HIS A 475 31.09 -15.71 -16.45
N ALA A 476 30.32 -16.63 -17.07
CA ALA A 476 28.93 -16.37 -17.48
C ALA A 476 28.01 -16.10 -16.27
N ASP A 477 28.09 -16.94 -15.23
CA ASP A 477 27.40 -16.74 -13.96
C ASP A 477 27.91 -15.51 -13.20
N TYR A 478 27.05 -14.51 -12.92
CA TYR A 478 27.45 -13.29 -12.21
C TYR A 478 27.87 -13.54 -10.76
N ARG A 479 27.33 -14.58 -10.12
CA ARG A 479 27.61 -14.92 -8.72
C ARG A 479 29.05 -15.43 -8.61
N VAL A 480 29.49 -16.22 -9.59
CA VAL A 480 30.91 -16.62 -9.74
C VAL A 480 31.82 -15.41 -9.94
N ARG A 481 31.47 -14.46 -10.84
CA ARG A 481 32.24 -13.23 -11.03
C ARG A 481 32.34 -12.38 -9.75
N GLN A 482 31.23 -12.25 -9.03
CA GLN A 482 31.14 -11.50 -7.77
C GLN A 482 32.00 -12.13 -6.65
N ARG A 483 31.94 -13.46 -6.46
CA ARG A 483 32.81 -14.15 -5.49
C ARG A 483 34.29 -14.06 -5.88
N ALA A 484 34.61 -14.15 -7.17
CA ALA A 484 35.98 -13.98 -7.66
C ALA A 484 36.51 -12.54 -7.41
N GLN A 485 35.68 -11.52 -7.65
CA GLN A 485 35.96 -10.13 -7.29
C GLN A 485 36.23 -9.98 -5.79
N PHE A 486 35.36 -10.52 -4.92
CA PHE A 486 35.50 -10.37 -3.48
C PHE A 486 36.78 -11.06 -2.96
N ALA A 487 37.12 -12.24 -3.49
CA ALA A 487 38.38 -12.92 -3.15
C ALA A 487 39.63 -12.13 -3.60
N LEU A 488 39.58 -11.44 -4.75
CA LEU A 488 40.64 -10.52 -5.20
C LEU A 488 40.75 -9.27 -4.31
N VAL A 489 39.62 -8.75 -3.81
CA VAL A 489 39.58 -7.63 -2.85
C VAL A 489 40.17 -8.03 -1.50
N SER A 490 39.78 -9.19 -0.94
CA SER A 490 40.33 -9.71 0.33
C SER A 490 41.85 -9.92 0.27
N ARG A 491 42.39 -10.16 -0.92
CA ARG A 491 43.84 -10.31 -1.20
C ARG A 491 44.54 -9.00 -1.60
N GLN A 492 43.82 -7.88 -1.60
CA GLN A 492 44.32 -6.56 -2.00
C GLN A 492 44.97 -6.56 -3.40
N ALA A 493 44.40 -7.31 -4.35
CA ALA A 493 44.94 -7.54 -5.70
C ALA A 493 44.80 -6.33 -6.66
N THR A 494 45.08 -5.13 -6.16
CA THR A 494 44.92 -3.82 -6.81
C THR A 494 45.44 -3.77 -8.24
N GLN A 495 46.66 -4.28 -8.49
CA GLN A 495 47.27 -4.24 -9.83
C GLN A 495 46.49 -5.10 -10.85
N VAL A 496 45.98 -6.24 -10.41
CA VAL A 496 45.18 -7.16 -11.25
C VAL A 496 43.83 -6.53 -11.57
N LEU A 497 43.16 -5.97 -10.58
CA LEU A 497 41.88 -5.28 -10.78
C LEU A 497 42.07 -4.04 -11.69
N ALA A 498 43.09 -3.20 -11.46
CA ALA A 498 43.41 -2.09 -12.35
C ALA A 498 43.72 -2.54 -13.79
N GLN A 499 44.42 -3.66 -13.97
CA GLN A 499 44.68 -4.24 -15.29
C GLN A 499 43.40 -4.75 -15.97
N GLN A 500 42.50 -5.43 -15.24
CA GLN A 500 41.23 -5.92 -15.81
C GLN A 500 40.31 -4.76 -16.18
N ALA A 501 40.13 -3.78 -15.28
CA ALA A 501 39.32 -2.59 -15.52
C ALA A 501 39.77 -1.79 -16.77
N THR A 502 41.09 -1.74 -17.03
CA THR A 502 41.65 -0.98 -18.17
C THR A 502 41.91 -1.79 -19.46
N LYS A 503 42.07 -3.13 -19.39
CA LYS A 503 42.55 -3.93 -20.54
C LYS A 503 41.76 -5.21 -20.83
N SER A 504 40.76 -5.58 -20.03
CA SER A 504 39.98 -6.79 -20.31
C SER A 504 39.09 -6.62 -21.54
N SER A 505 38.95 -7.68 -22.34
CA SER A 505 38.00 -7.74 -23.47
C SER A 505 36.57 -8.10 -23.04
N SER A 506 36.39 -8.65 -21.83
CA SER A 506 35.06 -8.91 -21.26
C SER A 506 34.57 -7.70 -20.47
N THR A 507 33.49 -7.05 -20.91
CA THR A 507 32.94 -5.88 -20.23
C THR A 507 32.60 -6.19 -18.77
N PHE A 508 32.00 -7.35 -18.47
CA PHE A 508 31.71 -7.76 -17.09
C PHE A 508 32.97 -7.85 -16.22
N ALA A 509 34.07 -8.37 -16.75
CA ALA A 509 35.34 -8.40 -16.01
C ALA A 509 35.88 -6.98 -15.71
N ARG A 510 35.59 -6.00 -16.59
CA ARG A 510 35.89 -4.59 -16.33
C ARG A 510 35.00 -4.03 -15.22
N LEU A 511 33.68 -4.28 -15.25
CA LEU A 511 32.74 -3.81 -14.23
C LEU A 511 33.06 -4.38 -12.84
N HIS A 512 33.25 -5.70 -12.73
CA HIS A 512 33.65 -6.35 -11.47
C HIS A 512 35.01 -5.84 -10.97
N ALA A 513 35.95 -5.54 -11.86
CA ALA A 513 37.21 -4.93 -11.46
C ALA A 513 37.07 -3.48 -10.95
N ILE A 514 36.17 -2.68 -11.54
CA ILE A 514 35.83 -1.32 -11.08
C ILE A 514 35.20 -1.36 -9.69
N TRP A 515 34.22 -2.23 -9.47
CA TRP A 515 33.59 -2.42 -8.16
C TRP A 515 34.60 -2.93 -7.12
N GLY A 516 35.51 -3.82 -7.50
CA GLY A 516 36.61 -4.28 -6.64
C GLY A 516 37.58 -3.17 -6.24
N LEU A 517 37.99 -2.31 -7.18
CA LEU A 517 38.81 -1.12 -6.87
C LEU A 517 38.08 -0.14 -5.94
N GLY A 518 36.74 -0.02 -6.09
CA GLY A 518 35.88 0.75 -5.21
C GLY A 518 35.84 0.19 -3.78
N GLN A 519 35.69 -1.13 -3.62
CA GLN A 519 35.75 -1.80 -2.31
C GLN A 519 37.11 -1.58 -1.61
N LEU A 520 38.21 -1.75 -2.33
CA LEU A 520 39.56 -1.48 -1.81
C LEU A 520 39.72 -0.03 -1.34
N ALA A 521 39.18 0.93 -2.09
CA ALA A 521 39.21 2.33 -1.70
C ALA A 521 38.35 2.62 -0.45
N ARG A 522 37.21 1.93 -0.26
CA ARG A 522 36.43 2.03 1.00
C ARG A 522 37.23 1.54 2.21
N GLN A 523 38.09 0.54 2.02
CA GLN A 523 39.05 0.05 3.04
C GLN A 523 40.23 1.03 3.30
N LYS A 524 40.13 2.28 2.81
CA LYS A 524 41.13 3.36 2.96
C LYS A 524 42.45 3.09 2.24
N LEU A 525 42.47 2.19 1.26
CA LEU A 525 43.61 2.00 0.36
C LEU A 525 43.61 3.11 -0.72
N PRO A 526 44.78 3.57 -1.20
CA PRO A 526 44.88 4.66 -2.17
C PRO A 526 44.55 4.23 -3.61
N THR A 527 43.46 3.49 -3.83
CA THR A 527 43.09 2.93 -5.14
C THR A 527 42.11 3.78 -5.93
N ALA A 528 41.48 4.79 -5.31
CA ALA A 528 40.45 5.64 -5.94
C ALA A 528 40.97 6.44 -7.16
N GLU A 529 42.26 6.82 -7.19
CA GLU A 529 42.85 7.52 -8.34
C GLU A 529 42.90 6.66 -9.61
N LEU A 530 42.96 5.33 -9.47
CA LEU A 530 43.01 4.38 -10.58
C LEU A 530 41.69 4.31 -11.36
N LEU A 531 40.60 4.81 -10.77
CA LEU A 531 39.29 4.92 -11.41
C LEU A 531 39.16 6.19 -12.27
N LEU A 532 39.93 7.26 -12.00
CA LEU A 532 39.79 8.54 -12.72
C LEU A 532 39.93 8.44 -14.25
N PRO A 533 40.83 7.62 -14.84
CA PRO A 533 40.93 7.50 -16.29
C PRO A 533 39.70 6.82 -16.93
N LEU A 534 38.96 5.99 -16.18
CA LEU A 534 37.82 5.23 -16.69
C LEU A 534 36.57 6.09 -16.88
N LEU A 535 36.54 7.30 -16.30
CA LEU A 535 35.54 8.33 -16.63
C LEU A 535 35.62 8.81 -18.09
N ALA A 536 36.70 8.51 -18.81
CA ALA A 536 36.89 8.81 -20.23
C ALA A 536 36.89 7.56 -21.13
N ASP A 537 36.45 6.40 -20.62
CA ASP A 537 36.42 5.15 -21.38
C ASP A 537 35.39 5.19 -22.53
N PRO A 538 35.62 4.56 -23.69
CA PRO A 538 34.61 4.45 -24.75
C PRO A 538 33.32 3.72 -24.31
N SER A 539 33.38 2.75 -23.39
CA SER A 539 32.17 2.02 -22.94
C SER A 539 31.34 2.84 -21.96
N ALA A 540 30.05 3.03 -22.26
CA ALA A 540 29.12 3.73 -21.39
C ALA A 540 28.96 3.03 -20.03
N GLU A 541 28.80 1.71 -20.01
CA GLU A 541 28.69 0.90 -18.78
C GLU A 541 29.92 1.06 -17.86
N VAL A 542 31.12 1.23 -18.44
CA VAL A 542 32.35 1.49 -17.69
C VAL A 542 32.36 2.89 -17.10
N ARG A 543 31.94 3.91 -17.86
CA ARG A 543 31.78 5.28 -17.32
C ARG A 543 30.72 5.31 -16.21
N GLU A 544 29.59 4.64 -16.40
CA GLU A 544 28.49 4.51 -15.43
C GLU A 544 28.97 3.88 -14.11
N ALA A 545 29.56 2.68 -14.16
CA ALA A 545 30.07 2.01 -12.97
C ALA A 545 31.19 2.80 -12.27
N THR A 546 32.01 3.53 -13.03
CA THR A 546 33.05 4.41 -12.49
C THR A 546 32.45 5.63 -11.79
N CYS A 547 31.39 6.24 -12.33
CA CYS A 547 30.63 7.30 -11.65
C CYS A 547 30.06 6.80 -10.31
N VAL A 548 29.41 5.63 -10.29
CA VAL A 548 28.84 5.04 -9.06
C VAL A 548 29.93 4.81 -8.02
N ALA A 549 31.04 4.16 -8.39
CA ALA A 549 32.14 3.87 -7.47
C ALA A 549 32.79 5.14 -6.89
N LEU A 550 33.05 6.16 -7.72
CA LEU A 550 33.64 7.42 -7.26
C LEU A 550 32.67 8.28 -6.43
N GLY A 551 31.36 8.19 -6.71
CA GLY A 551 30.30 8.78 -5.89
C GLY A 551 30.22 8.14 -4.51
N ASP A 552 30.24 6.80 -4.43
CA ASP A 552 30.25 6.08 -3.15
C ASP A 552 31.47 6.36 -2.28
N LEU A 553 32.63 6.58 -2.92
CA LEU A 553 33.86 7.02 -2.26
C LEU A 553 33.86 8.51 -1.88
N ARG A 554 32.87 9.29 -2.33
CA ARG A 554 32.81 10.75 -2.21
C ARG A 554 34.11 11.44 -2.69
N TYR A 555 34.70 10.90 -3.76
CA TYR A 555 36.09 11.18 -4.13
C TYR A 555 36.24 12.52 -4.87
N GLN A 556 36.50 13.59 -4.11
CA GLN A 556 36.56 14.99 -4.59
C GLN A 556 37.31 15.22 -5.92
N PRO A 557 38.49 14.60 -6.20
CA PRO A 557 39.20 14.82 -7.47
C PRO A 557 38.41 14.43 -8.74
N ALA A 558 37.34 13.63 -8.61
CA ALA A 558 36.46 13.28 -9.71
C ALA A 558 35.54 14.43 -10.18
N ALA A 559 35.26 15.44 -9.34
CA ALA A 559 34.21 16.43 -9.57
C ALA A 559 34.26 17.11 -10.95
N ALA A 560 35.46 17.56 -11.36
CA ALA A 560 35.67 18.25 -12.65
C ALA A 560 35.63 17.33 -13.89
N GLN A 561 35.58 16.01 -13.69
CA GLN A 561 35.34 15.03 -14.75
C GLN A 561 33.87 14.59 -14.77
N LEU A 562 33.28 14.30 -13.61
CA LEU A 562 31.84 14.03 -13.46
C LEU A 562 30.99 15.17 -14.04
N GLY A 563 31.37 16.44 -13.80
CA GLY A 563 30.72 17.62 -14.38
C GLY A 563 30.76 17.71 -15.90
N LYS A 564 31.67 16.98 -16.58
CA LYS A 564 31.69 16.85 -18.05
C LYS A 564 30.73 15.76 -18.53
N LEU A 565 30.62 14.67 -17.76
CA LEU A 565 29.73 13.53 -18.06
C LEU A 565 28.23 13.88 -17.90
N LEU A 566 27.90 15.03 -17.30
CA LEU A 566 26.58 15.66 -17.44
C LEU A 566 26.19 16.02 -18.89
N LYS A 567 27.13 15.87 -19.85
CA LYS A 567 26.91 16.04 -21.30
C LYS A 567 27.33 14.79 -22.10
N ASP A 568 27.35 13.62 -21.45
CA ASP A 568 27.62 12.35 -22.13
C ASP A 568 26.54 12.06 -23.19
N ALA A 569 26.85 11.21 -24.16
CA ALA A 569 25.86 10.73 -25.13
C ALA A 569 24.88 9.71 -24.50
N ASP A 570 25.31 9.05 -23.42
CA ASP A 570 24.52 8.06 -22.67
C ASP A 570 23.86 8.70 -21.43
N ALA A 571 22.55 8.48 -21.28
CA ALA A 571 21.75 9.09 -20.22
C ALA A 571 21.88 8.37 -18.86
N HIS A 572 22.24 7.08 -18.81
CA HIS A 572 22.61 6.42 -17.55
C HIS A 572 23.93 6.99 -17.03
N VAL A 573 24.90 7.25 -17.91
CA VAL A 573 26.16 7.94 -17.55
C VAL A 573 25.90 9.36 -17.03
N GLN A 574 25.06 10.16 -17.71
CA GLN A 574 24.65 11.49 -17.21
C GLN A 574 24.03 11.41 -15.80
N ALA A 575 23.12 10.46 -15.58
CA ALA A 575 22.43 10.30 -14.32
C ALA A 575 23.37 9.88 -13.18
N GLN A 576 24.21 8.86 -13.37
CA GLN A 576 25.14 8.45 -12.32
C GLN A 576 26.22 9.52 -12.07
N ALA A 577 26.64 10.29 -13.08
CA ALA A 577 27.53 11.44 -12.88
C ALA A 577 26.89 12.52 -11.99
N ALA A 578 25.60 12.82 -12.19
CA ALA A 578 24.86 13.77 -11.35
C ALA A 578 24.66 13.26 -9.91
N ILE A 579 24.29 11.99 -9.72
CA ILE A 579 24.17 11.37 -8.40
C ILE A 579 25.52 11.36 -7.68
N ALA A 580 26.61 11.05 -8.38
CA ALA A 580 27.96 11.05 -7.83
C ALA A 580 28.38 12.45 -7.35
N LEU A 581 28.15 13.50 -8.15
CA LEU A 581 28.38 14.89 -7.73
C LEU A 581 27.61 15.24 -6.44
N GLY A 582 26.37 14.79 -6.32
CA GLY A 582 25.57 14.95 -5.09
C GLY A 582 26.14 14.21 -3.88
N GLN A 583 26.86 13.09 -4.07
CA GLN A 583 27.55 12.38 -2.98
C GLN A 583 28.86 13.03 -2.55
N LEU A 584 29.57 13.71 -3.47
CA LEU A 584 30.83 14.38 -3.18
C LEU A 584 30.66 15.52 -2.16
N LYS A 585 29.48 16.16 -2.08
CA LYS A 585 29.17 17.26 -1.14
C LYS A 585 30.21 18.40 -1.16
N GLY A 586 30.25 19.14 -2.26
CA GLY A 586 31.16 20.28 -2.43
C GLY A 586 30.83 21.13 -3.66
N HIS A 587 31.30 22.38 -3.65
CA HIS A 587 30.94 23.40 -4.64
C HIS A 587 31.76 23.31 -5.95
N GLY A 588 31.23 23.90 -7.01
CA GLY A 588 31.92 24.19 -8.28
C GLY A 588 31.37 23.51 -9.53
N GLN A 589 30.28 22.74 -9.43
CA GLN A 589 29.61 22.07 -10.57
C GLN A 589 28.14 22.49 -10.74
N GLU A 590 27.67 23.48 -9.98
CA GLU A 590 26.30 24.04 -10.00
C GLU A 590 25.92 24.46 -11.43
N LYS A 591 26.83 25.16 -12.11
CA LYS A 591 26.63 25.63 -13.48
C LYS A 591 26.45 24.48 -14.48
N ALA A 592 27.18 23.38 -14.32
CA ALA A 592 27.09 22.22 -15.20
C ALA A 592 25.77 21.45 -14.97
N LEU A 593 25.33 21.34 -13.71
CA LEU A 593 24.03 20.78 -13.34
C LEU A 593 22.87 21.63 -13.87
N VAL A 594 22.95 22.97 -13.75
CA VAL A 594 21.95 23.91 -14.31
C VAL A 594 21.92 23.87 -15.84
N GLU A 595 23.06 23.70 -16.51
CA GLU A 595 23.11 23.52 -17.96
C GLU A 595 22.45 22.19 -18.38
N ALA A 596 22.75 21.08 -17.70
CA ALA A 596 22.13 19.78 -17.96
C ALA A 596 20.62 19.76 -17.65
N LEU A 597 20.16 20.45 -16.59
CA LEU A 597 18.74 20.67 -16.31
C LEU A 597 18.05 21.51 -17.40
N THR A 598 18.76 22.47 -17.99
CA THR A 598 18.25 23.26 -19.11
C THR A 598 18.13 22.43 -20.39
N LEU A 599 19.11 21.56 -20.65
CA LEU A 599 19.16 20.70 -21.84
C LEU A 599 18.16 19.52 -21.78
N SER A 600 17.97 18.90 -20.61
CA SER A 600 17.02 17.79 -20.43
C SER A 600 15.56 18.23 -20.47
N ASN A 601 15.29 19.53 -20.22
CA ASN A 601 13.99 20.18 -20.33
C ASN A 601 12.84 19.40 -19.64
N ASN A 602 13.12 18.76 -18.50
CA ASN A 602 12.16 17.94 -17.73
C ASN A 602 11.54 16.75 -18.51
N THR A 603 12.14 16.33 -19.64
CA THR A 603 11.59 15.25 -20.49
C THR A 603 11.80 13.84 -19.94
N ASP A 604 12.77 13.66 -19.04
CA ASP A 604 13.12 12.38 -18.41
C ASP A 604 13.06 12.53 -16.87
N PRO A 605 12.19 11.79 -16.16
CA PRO A 605 12.06 11.90 -14.71
C PRO A 605 13.20 11.23 -13.93
N PHE A 606 13.86 10.22 -14.50
CA PHE A 606 15.01 9.54 -13.89
C PHE A 606 16.25 10.45 -13.95
N LEU A 607 16.45 11.12 -15.10
CA LEU A 607 17.49 12.14 -15.25
C LEU A 607 17.18 13.40 -14.42
N ARG A 608 15.91 13.84 -14.33
CA ARG A 608 15.51 14.91 -13.39
C ARG A 608 15.90 14.55 -11.95
N HIS A 609 15.51 13.36 -11.48
CA HIS A 609 15.84 12.90 -10.12
C HIS A 609 17.35 12.95 -9.88
N ALA A 610 18.14 12.38 -10.80
CA ALA A 610 19.60 12.38 -10.71
C ALA A 610 20.21 13.80 -10.66
N LEU A 611 19.76 14.71 -11.54
CA LEU A 611 20.20 16.11 -11.57
C LEU A 611 19.77 16.90 -10.31
N VAL A 612 18.60 16.61 -9.75
CA VAL A 612 18.13 17.16 -8.47
C VAL A 612 19.00 16.65 -7.31
N VAL A 613 19.34 15.37 -7.27
CA VAL A 613 20.28 14.82 -6.26
C VAL A 613 21.64 15.49 -6.36
N GLY A 614 22.16 15.68 -7.58
CA GLY A 614 23.38 16.45 -7.83
C GLY A 614 23.30 17.88 -7.31
N LEU A 615 22.23 18.61 -7.67
CA LEU A 615 22.01 20.00 -7.24
C LEU A 615 21.91 20.12 -5.72
N THR A 616 21.16 19.22 -5.07
CA THR A 616 20.95 19.18 -3.60
C THR A 616 22.24 18.92 -2.82
N GLY A 617 23.22 18.23 -3.42
CA GLY A 617 24.51 17.96 -2.76
C GLY A 617 25.62 18.98 -3.06
N VAL A 618 25.51 19.74 -4.15
CA VAL A 618 26.55 20.70 -4.59
C VAL A 618 26.22 22.14 -4.17
N GLY A 619 24.95 22.54 -4.19
CA GLY A 619 24.50 23.89 -3.83
C GLY A 619 23.96 24.01 -2.40
N ASP A 620 24.01 25.22 -1.85
CA ASP A 620 23.28 25.56 -0.61
C ASP A 620 21.85 26.06 -0.89
N SER A 621 21.01 26.19 0.15
CA SER A 621 19.61 26.62 0.01
C SER A 621 19.47 27.98 -0.69
N GLN A 622 20.34 28.95 -0.40
CA GLN A 622 20.25 30.30 -0.97
C GLN A 622 20.67 30.31 -2.45
N GLN A 623 21.70 29.51 -2.79
CA GLN A 623 22.12 29.29 -4.18
C GLN A 623 20.99 28.62 -4.99
N ILE A 624 20.34 27.60 -4.43
CA ILE A 624 19.25 26.89 -5.08
C ILE A 624 17.99 27.77 -5.17
N ALA A 625 17.66 28.54 -4.14
CA ALA A 625 16.57 29.51 -4.15
C ALA A 625 16.78 30.62 -5.20
N ALA A 626 18.02 31.02 -5.48
CA ALA A 626 18.33 31.95 -6.57
C ALA A 626 17.98 31.38 -7.96
N LEU A 627 17.99 30.04 -8.13
CA LEU A 627 17.60 29.39 -9.38
C LEU A 627 16.09 29.50 -9.67
N LEU A 628 15.25 29.85 -8.69
CA LEU A 628 13.83 30.18 -8.92
C LEU A 628 13.62 31.44 -9.78
N LYS A 629 14.70 32.13 -10.19
CA LYS A 629 14.69 33.24 -11.16
C LYS A 629 15.25 32.84 -12.53
N ASN A 630 15.55 31.57 -12.76
CA ASN A 630 16.09 31.07 -14.02
C ASN A 630 15.01 31.07 -15.13
N PRO A 631 15.33 31.48 -16.38
CA PRO A 631 14.35 31.46 -17.48
C PRO A 631 13.82 30.05 -17.80
N SER A 632 14.59 28.98 -17.60
CA SER A 632 14.15 27.61 -17.83
C SER A 632 13.21 27.10 -16.74
N PRO A 633 11.96 26.70 -17.07
CA PRO A 633 11.04 26.08 -16.10
C PRO A 633 11.61 24.77 -15.53
N ALA A 634 12.34 23.99 -16.31
CA ALA A 634 12.97 22.74 -15.83
C ALA A 634 13.99 23.00 -14.72
N VAL A 635 14.77 24.08 -14.81
CA VAL A 635 15.70 24.50 -13.73
C VAL A 635 14.94 24.96 -12.49
N ARG A 636 13.88 25.77 -12.66
CA ARG A 636 13.06 26.26 -11.54
C ARG A 636 12.33 25.12 -10.81
N LEU A 637 11.76 24.18 -11.56
CA LEU A 637 11.11 22.97 -11.01
C LEU A 637 12.12 22.10 -10.24
N ALA A 638 13.30 21.85 -10.81
CA ALA A 638 14.36 21.11 -10.12
C ALA A 638 14.86 21.82 -8.85
N ALA A 639 14.90 23.15 -8.84
CA ALA A 639 15.19 23.93 -7.65
C ALA A 639 14.11 23.77 -6.57
N VAL A 640 12.81 23.77 -6.92
CA VAL A 640 11.72 23.46 -5.96
C VAL A 640 11.88 22.06 -5.36
N VAL A 641 12.18 21.04 -6.17
CA VAL A 641 12.39 19.67 -5.65
C VAL A 641 13.66 19.59 -4.78
N ALA A 642 14.74 20.27 -5.13
CA ALA A 642 15.93 20.34 -4.29
C ALA A 642 15.63 21.04 -2.94
N LEU A 643 14.93 22.18 -2.95
CA LEU A 643 14.48 22.86 -1.72
C LEU A 643 13.52 22.01 -0.87
N ARG A 644 12.65 21.19 -1.50
CA ARG A 644 11.82 20.17 -0.82
C ARG A 644 12.69 19.13 -0.10
N ARG A 645 13.77 18.65 -0.73
CA ARG A 645 14.73 17.71 -0.13
C ARG A 645 15.60 18.33 0.98
N MET A 646 15.67 19.66 1.05
CA MET A 646 16.35 20.43 2.10
C MET A 646 15.38 20.99 3.16
N GLU A 647 14.07 20.69 3.05
CA GLU A 647 12.99 21.21 3.90
C GLU A 647 13.00 22.76 4.04
N SER A 648 13.42 23.45 2.97
CA SER A 648 13.79 24.86 3.03
C SER A 648 12.59 25.83 3.10
N ALA A 649 12.72 26.86 3.94
CA ALA A 649 11.80 28.00 3.97
C ALA A 649 11.74 28.79 2.64
N ASP A 650 12.76 28.70 1.79
CA ASP A 650 12.79 29.42 0.51
C ASP A 650 11.72 28.92 -0.48
N LEU A 651 11.13 27.74 -0.26
CA LEU A 651 10.01 27.17 -1.06
C LEU A 651 8.86 28.17 -1.27
N GLY A 652 8.59 29.03 -0.28
CA GLY A 652 7.54 30.04 -0.36
C GLY A 652 7.78 31.16 -1.38
N MET A 653 8.87 31.13 -2.15
CA MET A 653 9.11 31.97 -3.34
C MET A 653 8.51 31.39 -4.63
N ALA A 654 8.37 30.07 -4.72
CA ALA A 654 7.91 29.39 -5.95
C ALA A 654 6.38 29.38 -6.12
N LEU A 655 5.62 29.76 -5.09
CA LEU A 655 4.16 29.92 -5.16
C LEU A 655 3.71 31.05 -6.10
N SER A 656 4.61 31.93 -6.53
CA SER A 656 4.36 33.01 -7.50
C SER A 656 5.06 32.79 -8.85
N ASP A 657 5.35 31.54 -9.22
CA ASP A 657 5.83 31.21 -10.57
C ASP A 657 4.70 31.40 -11.61
N ALA A 658 5.08 31.58 -12.88
CA ALA A 658 4.15 31.63 -14.00
C ALA A 658 3.79 30.23 -14.52
N ASP A 659 4.58 29.20 -14.18
CA ASP A 659 4.32 27.80 -14.54
C ASP A 659 3.48 27.11 -13.44
N PRO A 660 2.25 26.63 -13.76
CA PRO A 660 1.36 26.00 -12.76
C PRO A 660 1.91 24.68 -12.21
N LEU A 661 2.80 23.98 -12.92
CA LEU A 661 3.43 22.76 -12.40
C LEU A 661 4.42 23.11 -11.27
N ILE A 662 5.12 24.24 -11.37
CA ILE A 662 6.05 24.72 -10.36
C ILE A 662 5.29 25.20 -9.11
N VAL A 663 4.17 25.92 -9.30
CA VAL A 663 3.29 26.34 -8.20
C VAL A 663 2.68 25.11 -7.48
N LEU A 664 2.24 24.10 -8.23
CA LEU A 664 1.73 22.84 -7.66
C LEU A 664 2.81 22.07 -6.91
N GLU A 665 4.03 21.97 -7.45
CA GLU A 665 5.13 21.28 -6.78
C GLU A 665 5.60 22.02 -5.50
N ALA A 666 5.59 23.36 -5.52
CA ALA A 666 5.83 24.17 -4.34
C ALA A 666 4.73 24.02 -3.29
N ALA A 667 3.45 23.93 -3.71
CA ALA A 667 2.34 23.63 -2.82
C ALA A 667 2.46 22.23 -2.19
N ARG A 668 2.81 21.19 -2.98
CA ARG A 668 3.14 19.84 -2.47
C ARG A 668 4.28 19.89 -1.46
N ALA A 669 5.32 20.70 -1.69
CA ALA A 669 6.43 20.84 -0.75
C ALA A 669 6.02 21.51 0.57
N ILE A 670 5.29 22.63 0.50
CA ILE A 670 4.88 23.43 1.67
C ILE A 670 3.78 22.74 2.50
N HIS A 671 2.92 21.95 1.86
CA HIS A 671 1.81 21.25 2.51
C HIS A 671 2.20 19.83 2.99
N ASP A 672 2.87 19.05 2.15
CA ASP A 672 2.97 17.60 2.38
C ASP A 672 4.11 17.22 3.33
N LEU A 673 5.08 18.13 3.54
CA LEU A 673 6.10 17.98 4.57
C LEU A 673 5.60 18.48 5.94
N PRO A 674 6.04 17.90 7.07
CA PRO A 674 5.58 18.29 8.40
C PRO A 674 6.31 19.51 9.00
N THR A 675 7.44 19.91 8.40
CA THR A 675 8.39 20.92 8.92
C THR A 675 8.34 22.26 8.20
N THR A 676 7.65 22.36 7.07
CA THR A 676 7.72 23.50 6.15
C THR A 676 6.91 24.72 6.61
N THR A 677 7.50 25.90 6.42
CA THR A 677 6.85 27.20 6.65
C THR A 677 6.01 27.66 5.44
N HIS A 678 5.23 28.74 5.61
CA HIS A 678 4.46 29.43 4.57
C HIS A 678 3.10 28.83 4.17
N LEU A 679 2.45 28.09 5.07
CA LEU A 679 1.03 27.76 4.91
C LEU A 679 0.17 29.01 4.66
N GLU A 680 0.52 30.17 5.23
CA GLU A 680 -0.19 31.44 5.05
C GLU A 680 -0.09 31.98 3.62
N LYS A 681 1.06 31.77 2.95
CA LYS A 681 1.25 32.12 1.54
C LYS A 681 0.49 31.16 0.63
N LEU A 682 0.56 29.86 0.92
CA LEU A 682 -0.17 28.83 0.17
C LEU A 682 -1.68 29.07 0.26
N ALA A 683 -2.21 29.30 1.46
CA ALA A 683 -3.59 29.68 1.72
C ALA A 683 -4.02 31.02 1.10
N ALA A 684 -3.09 31.85 0.62
CA ALA A 684 -3.37 33.14 -0.03
C ALA A 684 -3.43 33.07 -1.56
N LEU A 685 -3.15 31.91 -2.16
CA LEU A 685 -3.32 31.72 -3.60
C LEU A 685 -4.81 31.67 -3.98
N PRO A 686 -5.19 32.20 -5.16
CA PRO A 686 -6.56 32.11 -5.65
C PRO A 686 -6.87 30.69 -6.14
N ILE A 687 -7.91 30.07 -5.57
CA ILE A 687 -8.49 28.82 -6.10
C ILE A 687 -9.35 29.11 -7.35
N ALA A 688 -10.03 30.27 -7.40
CA ALA A 688 -10.82 30.67 -8.56
C ALA A 688 -9.91 30.86 -9.79
N GLY A 689 -10.09 30.00 -10.80
CA GLY A 689 -9.29 29.99 -12.03
C GLY A 689 -8.15 28.96 -12.05
N THR A 690 -7.92 28.18 -10.99
CA THR A 690 -7.05 27.01 -11.09
C THR A 690 -7.74 25.86 -11.82
N THR A 691 -7.00 25.14 -12.65
CA THR A 691 -7.42 23.87 -13.27
C THR A 691 -6.94 22.65 -12.48
N SER A 692 -6.14 22.84 -11.42
CA SER A 692 -5.55 21.76 -10.64
C SER A 692 -6.30 21.54 -9.32
N ASP A 693 -7.15 20.50 -9.30
CA ASP A 693 -7.84 20.01 -8.10
C ASP A 693 -6.86 19.59 -6.97
N ALA A 694 -5.62 19.25 -7.32
CA ALA A 694 -4.54 18.91 -6.38
C ALA A 694 -3.88 20.15 -5.74
N LEU A 695 -3.81 21.27 -6.45
CA LEU A 695 -3.41 22.57 -5.91
C LEU A 695 -4.55 23.15 -5.07
N ALA A 696 -5.79 23.10 -5.58
CA ALA A 696 -6.98 23.60 -4.91
C ALA A 696 -7.13 23.01 -3.49
N ARG A 697 -7.02 21.69 -3.34
CA ARG A 697 -7.11 21.02 -2.02
C ARG A 697 -6.02 21.44 -1.04
N ARG A 698 -4.80 21.73 -1.50
CA ARG A 698 -3.70 22.19 -0.64
C ARG A 698 -3.85 23.65 -0.21
N ILE A 699 -4.37 24.52 -1.07
CA ILE A 699 -4.73 25.91 -0.70
C ILE A 699 -5.91 25.93 0.29
N LEU A 700 -6.93 25.12 -0.01
CA LEU A 700 -8.13 24.93 0.79
C LEU A 700 -7.76 24.43 2.20
N ASN A 701 -7.05 23.30 2.28
CA ASN A 701 -6.67 22.76 3.56
C ASN A 701 -5.65 23.62 4.31
N ALA A 702 -4.68 24.27 3.64
CA ALA A 702 -3.80 25.24 4.30
C ALA A 702 -4.61 26.36 5.00
N SER A 703 -5.67 26.86 4.37
CA SER A 703 -6.61 27.81 5.00
C SER A 703 -7.30 27.20 6.22
N TYR A 704 -7.83 25.99 6.09
CA TYR A 704 -8.45 25.25 7.20
C TYR A 704 -7.48 24.92 8.35
N ARG A 705 -6.19 24.65 8.08
CA ARG A 705 -5.16 24.38 9.10
C ARG A 705 -4.80 25.66 9.88
N ILE A 706 -4.74 26.83 9.23
CA ILE A 706 -4.52 28.13 9.87
C ILE A 706 -5.68 28.50 10.81
N GLY A 707 -6.94 28.28 10.40
CA GLY A 707 -8.07 28.30 11.33
C GLY A 707 -8.58 29.68 11.80
N ASN A 708 -8.07 30.79 11.25
CA ASN A 708 -8.52 32.14 11.63
C ASN A 708 -9.73 32.63 10.79
N VAL A 709 -10.33 33.77 11.15
CA VAL A 709 -11.53 34.31 10.48
C VAL A 709 -11.30 34.67 9.00
N GLU A 710 -10.11 35.15 8.64
CA GLU A 710 -9.77 35.45 7.25
C GLU A 710 -9.65 34.16 6.42
N SER A 711 -9.02 33.13 6.98
CA SER A 711 -8.97 31.81 6.35
C SER A 711 -10.36 31.20 6.19
N ALA A 712 -11.24 31.37 7.18
CA ALA A 712 -12.63 30.92 7.10
C ALA A 712 -13.41 31.64 5.97
N LEU A 713 -13.18 32.95 5.80
CA LEU A 713 -13.73 33.71 4.67
C LEU A 713 -13.24 33.15 3.32
N ARG A 714 -11.95 32.84 3.18
CA ARG A 714 -11.39 32.23 1.95
C ARG A 714 -12.03 30.87 1.65
N VAL A 715 -12.19 30.00 2.65
CA VAL A 715 -12.89 28.71 2.49
C VAL A 715 -14.38 28.91 2.12
N ALA A 716 -15.07 29.88 2.73
CA ALA A 716 -16.45 30.21 2.38
C ALA A 716 -16.58 30.77 0.95
N GLN A 717 -15.60 31.52 0.45
CA GLN A 717 -15.56 31.98 -0.94
C GLN A 717 -15.43 30.83 -1.94
N VAL A 718 -14.66 29.78 -1.61
CA VAL A 718 -14.58 28.54 -2.41
C VAL A 718 -15.94 27.85 -2.46
N ALA A 719 -16.58 27.64 -1.31
CA ALA A 719 -17.91 27.02 -1.23
C ALA A 719 -18.99 27.77 -2.04
N ALA A 720 -19.00 29.10 -1.98
CA ALA A 720 -19.96 29.92 -2.72
C ALA A 720 -19.69 29.97 -4.24
N ASN A 721 -18.43 29.87 -4.68
CA ASN A 721 -18.08 30.07 -6.09
C ASN A 721 -18.55 28.92 -7.00
N SER A 722 -19.50 29.20 -7.90
CA SER A 722 -20.03 28.25 -8.88
C SER A 722 -19.08 27.88 -10.04
N SER A 723 -17.89 28.50 -10.15
CA SER A 723 -16.85 28.02 -11.08
C SER A 723 -15.90 26.97 -10.50
N VAL A 724 -16.06 26.61 -9.22
CA VAL A 724 -15.36 25.49 -8.57
C VAL A 724 -16.20 24.22 -8.70
N SER A 725 -15.56 23.04 -8.77
CA SER A 725 -16.27 21.76 -8.82
C SER A 725 -17.10 21.52 -7.55
N ASP A 726 -18.33 20.99 -7.68
CA ASP A 726 -19.21 20.78 -6.53
C ASP A 726 -18.60 19.87 -5.44
N SER A 727 -17.68 18.97 -5.80
CA SER A 727 -16.88 18.19 -4.85
C SER A 727 -16.00 19.08 -3.96
N LEU A 728 -15.19 19.96 -4.55
CA LEU A 728 -14.37 20.93 -3.81
C LEU A 728 -15.22 21.89 -2.98
N ARG A 729 -16.41 22.27 -3.47
CA ARG A 729 -17.34 23.15 -2.76
C ARG A 729 -17.94 22.46 -1.53
N ILE A 730 -18.28 21.17 -1.64
CA ILE A 730 -18.74 20.35 -0.50
C ILE A 730 -17.59 20.15 0.49
N GLU A 731 -16.38 19.83 0.04
CA GLU A 731 -15.19 19.70 0.90
C GLU A 731 -14.89 21.00 1.69
N ALA A 732 -15.08 22.16 1.06
CA ALA A 732 -14.95 23.47 1.72
C ALA A 732 -16.06 23.72 2.77
N ILE A 733 -17.32 23.32 2.48
CA ILE A 733 -18.41 23.41 3.46
C ILE A 733 -18.16 22.46 4.65
N GLU A 734 -17.62 21.27 4.41
CA GLU A 734 -17.22 20.34 5.47
C GLU A 734 -16.10 20.90 6.35
N GLU A 735 -15.13 21.61 5.78
CA GLU A 735 -14.08 22.28 6.56
C GLU A 735 -14.67 23.37 7.47
N LEU A 736 -15.61 24.17 6.97
CA LEU A 736 -16.34 25.15 7.79
C LEU A 736 -17.22 24.45 8.85
N LEU A 737 -17.88 23.34 8.50
CA LEU A 737 -18.66 22.53 9.45
C LEU A 737 -17.80 21.92 10.57
N ASN A 738 -16.49 21.77 10.37
CA ASN A 738 -15.55 21.23 11.36
C ASN A 738 -14.54 22.29 11.88
N TRP A 739 -14.77 23.58 11.63
CA TRP A 739 -13.74 24.63 11.83
C TRP A 739 -13.19 24.71 13.26
N ASN A 740 -14.08 24.69 14.25
CA ASN A 740 -13.75 24.79 15.67
C ASN A 740 -13.47 23.41 16.32
N SER A 741 -13.73 22.32 15.60
CA SER A 741 -13.52 20.94 16.08
C SER A 741 -12.85 20.12 14.96
N PRO A 742 -11.60 20.47 14.59
CA PRO A 742 -10.95 19.92 13.42
C PRO A 742 -10.67 18.42 13.55
N ALA A 743 -10.66 17.72 12.41
CA ALA A 743 -10.32 16.31 12.37
C ALA A 743 -8.84 16.08 12.75
N VAL A 744 -8.54 14.92 13.34
CA VAL A 744 -7.15 14.55 13.70
C VAL A 744 -6.31 14.14 12.49
N LEU A 745 -6.96 13.69 11.41
CA LEU A 745 -6.32 13.33 10.15
C LEU A 745 -6.36 14.51 9.17
N ASP A 746 -5.28 14.66 8.41
CA ASP A 746 -5.18 15.62 7.32
C ASP A 746 -6.15 15.31 6.17
N ARG A 747 -6.90 16.29 5.66
CA ARG A 747 -7.94 16.06 4.64
C ARG A 747 -7.39 15.85 3.22
N VAL A 748 -6.15 16.24 2.96
CA VAL A 748 -5.48 15.97 1.68
C VAL A 748 -4.74 14.64 1.73
N LEU A 749 -4.04 14.36 2.85
CA LEU A 749 -3.09 13.24 2.94
C LEU A 749 -3.61 12.01 3.70
N GLY A 750 -4.58 12.18 4.61
CA GLY A 750 -4.97 11.14 5.58
C GLY A 750 -3.98 10.96 6.74
N ASP A 751 -2.90 11.74 6.77
CA ASP A 751 -1.81 11.66 7.76
C ASP A 751 -2.25 12.17 9.15
N TYR A 752 -1.68 11.63 10.22
CA TYR A 752 -2.02 12.01 11.60
C TYR A 752 -1.38 13.36 11.95
N ARG A 753 -2.13 14.44 11.70
CA ARG A 753 -1.67 15.83 11.89
C ARG A 753 -2.69 16.61 12.73
N PRO A 754 -2.95 16.21 13.99
CA PRO A 754 -4.01 16.78 14.81
C PRO A 754 -3.85 18.28 15.03
N LEU A 755 -4.98 18.97 15.07
CA LEU A 755 -5.09 20.39 15.32
C LEU A 755 -5.84 20.62 16.65
N ALA A 756 -5.46 21.64 17.40
CA ALA A 756 -6.15 22.00 18.62
C ALA A 756 -7.60 22.45 18.33
N THR A 757 -8.54 22.09 19.22
CA THR A 757 -9.89 22.65 19.25
C THR A 757 -9.84 24.18 19.28
N ARG A 758 -10.66 24.84 18.47
CA ARG A 758 -10.64 26.30 18.32
C ARG A 758 -11.90 26.93 18.90
N ASN A 759 -11.78 28.21 19.27
CA ASN A 759 -12.92 29.04 19.65
C ASN A 759 -12.92 30.31 18.80
N VAL A 760 -13.20 30.15 17.51
CA VAL A 760 -13.19 31.23 16.51
C VAL A 760 -14.60 31.43 15.98
N GLU A 761 -15.13 32.64 16.13
CA GLU A 761 -16.42 33.02 15.57
C GLU A 761 -16.25 33.35 14.08
N ILE A 762 -16.85 32.52 13.23
CA ILE A 762 -16.79 32.63 11.76
C ILE A 762 -18.15 32.89 11.12
N ALA A 763 -19.21 33.04 11.91
CA ALA A 763 -20.57 33.24 11.42
C ALA A 763 -20.66 34.43 10.45
N ASP A 764 -20.07 35.58 10.80
CA ASP A 764 -20.11 36.80 9.96
C ASP A 764 -19.26 36.71 8.69
N ALA A 765 -18.24 35.83 8.65
CA ALA A 765 -17.49 35.55 7.43
C ALA A 765 -18.29 34.67 6.45
N ILE A 766 -19.15 33.79 6.98
CA ILE A 766 -20.01 32.88 6.20
C ILE A 766 -21.33 33.56 5.77
N ARG A 767 -21.92 34.39 6.65
CA ARG A 767 -23.22 35.06 6.50
C ARG A 767 -23.46 35.69 5.13
N PRO A 768 -22.57 36.53 4.55
CA PRO A 768 -22.82 37.16 3.24
C PRO A 768 -22.77 36.19 2.04
N LEU A 769 -22.26 34.97 2.22
CA LEU A 769 -22.01 34.01 1.15
C LEU A 769 -23.04 32.86 1.11
N LEU A 770 -23.72 32.58 2.21
CA LEU A 770 -24.67 31.46 2.33
C LEU A 770 -25.80 31.49 1.30
N THR A 771 -26.35 32.67 0.96
CA THR A 771 -27.42 32.79 -0.05
C THR A 771 -26.99 32.24 -1.41
N SER A 772 -25.72 32.41 -1.79
CA SER A 772 -25.16 31.85 -3.02
C SER A 772 -24.96 30.33 -2.92
N MET A 773 -24.50 29.83 -1.78
CA MET A 773 -24.39 28.39 -1.53
C MET A 773 -25.76 27.68 -1.53
N LEU A 774 -26.80 28.32 -0.99
CA LEU A 774 -28.17 27.80 -1.02
C LEU A 774 -28.77 27.83 -2.45
N ALA A 775 -28.39 28.79 -3.30
CA ALA A 775 -28.81 28.84 -4.70
C ALA A 775 -28.10 27.82 -5.64
N SER A 776 -27.29 26.91 -5.09
CA SER A 776 -26.43 25.97 -5.86
C SER A 776 -27.11 24.59 -6.10
N PRO A 777 -26.45 23.61 -6.76
CA PRO A 777 -27.00 22.26 -6.90
C PRO A 777 -27.31 21.58 -5.55
N THR A 778 -28.26 20.64 -5.54
CA THR A 778 -28.91 20.13 -4.31
C THR A 778 -27.93 19.72 -3.20
N LYS A 779 -26.88 18.94 -3.52
CA LYS A 779 -25.89 18.50 -2.52
C LYS A 779 -25.10 19.66 -1.89
N VAL A 780 -24.83 20.73 -2.65
CA VAL A 780 -24.20 21.96 -2.13
C VAL A 780 -25.18 22.73 -1.24
N ARG A 781 -26.46 22.85 -1.66
CA ARG A 781 -27.52 23.49 -0.83
C ARG A 781 -27.78 22.73 0.47
N GLU A 782 -27.79 21.40 0.45
CA GLU A 782 -27.93 20.58 1.66
C GLU A 782 -26.76 20.77 2.62
N ALA A 783 -25.52 20.80 2.11
CA ALA A 783 -24.33 21.09 2.91
C ALA A 783 -24.39 22.50 3.51
N ALA A 784 -24.74 23.51 2.70
CA ALA A 784 -24.90 24.90 3.14
C ALA A 784 -26.04 25.09 4.17
N THR A 785 -27.11 24.31 4.05
CA THR A 785 -28.22 24.27 5.02
C THR A 785 -27.74 23.78 6.39
N LYS A 786 -26.91 22.73 6.42
CA LYS A 786 -26.23 22.25 7.64
C LYS A 786 -25.28 23.33 8.20
N LEU A 787 -24.59 24.06 7.32
CA LEU A 787 -23.65 25.12 7.73
C LEU A 787 -24.36 26.31 8.39
N ALA A 788 -25.45 26.80 7.81
CA ALA A 788 -26.26 27.87 8.39
C ALA A 788 -26.82 27.47 9.77
N ALA A 789 -27.33 26.24 9.88
CA ALA A 789 -27.84 25.67 11.12
C ALA A 789 -26.76 25.59 12.22
N LYS A 790 -25.53 25.20 11.87
CA LYS A 790 -24.40 25.12 12.82
C LYS A 790 -24.03 26.48 13.41
N TYR A 791 -24.04 27.54 12.59
CA TYR A 791 -23.56 28.87 12.97
C TYR A 791 -24.66 29.87 13.37
N GLY A 792 -25.91 29.43 13.54
CA GLY A 792 -26.98 30.29 14.05
C GLY A 792 -27.38 31.43 13.12
N ILE A 793 -27.24 31.24 11.80
CA ILE A 793 -27.46 32.30 10.81
C ILE A 793 -28.95 32.33 10.45
N GLU A 794 -29.70 33.20 11.12
CA GLU A 794 -31.17 33.30 11.02
C GLU A 794 -31.65 33.95 9.71
N GLU A 795 -30.83 34.74 9.03
CA GLU A 795 -31.23 35.48 7.81
C GLU A 795 -31.58 34.57 6.62
N VAL A 796 -31.15 33.31 6.64
CA VAL A 796 -31.54 32.31 5.63
C VAL A 796 -32.86 31.61 5.95
N GLN A 797 -33.46 31.84 7.14
CA GLN A 797 -34.76 31.27 7.50
C GLN A 797 -35.82 31.45 6.39
N PRO A 798 -36.02 32.61 5.71
CA PRO A 798 -36.99 32.73 4.62
C PRO A 798 -36.77 31.69 3.49
N ILE A 799 -35.51 31.48 3.10
CA ILE A 799 -35.11 30.52 2.07
C ILE A 799 -35.38 29.09 2.53
N LEU A 800 -35.06 28.78 3.80
CA LEU A 800 -35.31 27.46 4.39
C LEU A 800 -36.81 27.18 4.59
N ARG A 801 -37.62 28.19 4.93
CA ARG A 801 -39.08 28.09 5.01
C ARG A 801 -39.69 27.83 3.62
N GLU A 802 -39.20 28.51 2.58
CA GLU A 802 -39.56 28.23 1.19
C GLU A 802 -39.17 26.81 0.77
N ALA A 803 -37.92 26.40 1.02
CA ALA A 803 -37.43 25.05 0.70
C ALA A 803 -38.27 23.95 1.36
N ALA A 804 -38.51 24.03 2.68
CA ALA A 804 -39.33 23.06 3.41
C ALA A 804 -40.78 22.95 2.86
N LEU A 805 -41.39 24.08 2.51
CA LEU A 805 -42.75 24.15 1.96
C LEU A 805 -42.82 23.88 0.45
N SER A 806 -41.68 23.81 -0.26
CA SER A 806 -41.64 23.65 -1.70
C SER A 806 -41.96 22.21 -2.11
N VAL A 807 -43.12 22.03 -2.74
CA VAL A 807 -43.51 20.77 -3.41
C VAL A 807 -42.68 20.44 -4.66
N LYS A 808 -41.67 21.28 -4.99
CA LYS A 808 -40.68 21.05 -6.05
C LYS A 808 -39.29 20.67 -5.52
N ALA A 809 -39.07 20.74 -4.20
CA ALA A 809 -37.81 20.36 -3.59
C ALA A 809 -37.83 18.86 -3.21
N GLU A 810 -36.68 18.21 -3.30
CA GLU A 810 -36.52 16.81 -2.88
C GLU A 810 -36.77 16.64 -1.38
N SER A 811 -37.24 15.48 -0.94
CA SER A 811 -37.53 15.23 0.48
C SER A 811 -36.29 15.42 1.37
N SER A 812 -35.10 15.04 0.90
CA SER A 812 -33.82 15.27 1.59
C SER A 812 -33.57 16.76 1.86
N GLU A 813 -33.80 17.61 0.86
CA GLU A 813 -33.67 19.07 0.96
C GLU A 813 -34.71 19.67 1.91
N ARG A 814 -35.97 19.24 1.80
CA ARG A 814 -37.08 19.68 2.67
C ARG A 814 -36.84 19.30 4.13
N LEU A 815 -36.30 18.11 4.37
CA LEU A 815 -35.94 17.61 5.71
C LEU A 815 -34.68 18.29 6.27
N ALA A 816 -33.67 18.56 5.43
CA ALA A 816 -32.50 19.36 5.82
C ALA A 816 -32.94 20.77 6.25
N ALA A 817 -33.83 21.40 5.48
CA ALA A 817 -34.39 22.71 5.81
C ALA A 817 -35.21 22.68 7.12
N LEU A 818 -36.08 21.70 7.33
CA LEU A 818 -36.80 21.52 8.60
C LEU A 818 -35.86 21.34 9.81
N SER A 819 -34.80 20.56 9.65
CA SER A 819 -33.78 20.34 10.69
C SER A 819 -32.99 21.62 10.99
N ALA A 820 -32.66 22.39 9.95
CA ALA A 820 -32.02 23.69 10.09
C ALA A 820 -32.94 24.71 10.78
N LEU A 821 -34.20 24.86 10.37
CA LEU A 821 -35.18 25.74 11.03
C LEU A 821 -35.39 25.37 12.51
N LYS A 822 -35.37 24.07 12.86
CA LYS A 822 -35.38 23.55 14.25
C LYS A 822 -34.14 23.93 15.05
N SER A 823 -32.99 24.00 14.40
CA SER A 823 -31.72 24.41 15.02
C SER A 823 -31.64 25.94 15.19
N LEU A 824 -32.16 26.67 14.21
CA LEU A 824 -32.28 28.14 14.16
C LEU A 824 -33.49 28.69 14.94
N LYS A 825 -34.26 27.84 15.63
CA LYS A 825 -35.43 28.21 16.46
C LYS A 825 -36.45 29.10 15.73
N ASP A 826 -36.67 28.83 14.45
CA ASP A 826 -37.56 29.63 13.59
C ASP A 826 -38.97 29.78 14.20
N SER A 827 -39.50 31.00 14.23
CA SER A 827 -40.76 31.33 14.90
C SER A 827 -42.01 30.79 14.21
N GLN A 828 -41.91 30.41 12.92
CA GLN A 828 -42.97 29.78 12.14
C GLN A 828 -42.83 28.25 12.10
N LEU A 829 -41.77 27.67 12.67
CA LEU A 829 -41.49 26.23 12.62
C LEU A 829 -42.66 25.37 13.10
N THR A 830 -43.36 25.78 14.16
CA THR A 830 -44.53 25.04 14.67
C THR A 830 -45.68 25.06 13.66
N GLU A 831 -45.89 26.15 12.93
CA GLU A 831 -46.89 26.25 11.86
C GLU A 831 -46.47 25.45 10.62
N ILE A 832 -45.20 25.56 10.22
CA ILE A 832 -44.63 24.86 9.06
C ILE A 832 -44.66 23.35 9.28
N ALA A 833 -44.17 22.86 10.41
CA ALA A 833 -44.23 21.45 10.73
C ALA A 833 -45.69 21.00 10.96
N SER A 834 -46.57 21.85 11.52
CA SER A 834 -48.01 21.58 11.58
C SER A 834 -48.67 21.44 10.22
N LYS A 835 -48.19 22.15 9.19
CA LYS A 835 -48.67 22.02 7.81
C LYS A 835 -48.04 20.82 7.10
N LEU A 836 -46.79 20.49 7.41
CA LEU A 836 -46.02 19.43 6.76
C LEU A 836 -46.27 18.04 7.37
N ILE A 837 -46.87 17.93 8.55
CA ILE A 837 -47.40 16.65 9.06
C ILE A 837 -48.56 16.13 8.19
N ASP A 838 -49.20 17.02 7.45
CA ASP A 838 -50.28 16.77 6.49
C ASP A 838 -49.78 16.83 5.01
N ASP A 839 -48.46 16.80 4.78
CA ASP A 839 -47.85 16.84 3.43
C ASP A 839 -48.14 15.58 2.60
N ALA A 840 -48.00 15.65 1.27
CA ALA A 840 -48.16 14.49 0.40
C ALA A 840 -47.01 13.46 0.54
N ASN A 841 -45.77 13.90 0.81
CA ASN A 841 -44.61 13.02 0.91
C ASN A 841 -44.49 12.39 2.33
N PRO A 842 -44.34 11.05 2.43
CA PRO A 842 -44.32 10.33 3.71
C PRO A 842 -43.12 10.69 4.60
N GLU A 843 -41.94 10.89 4.01
CA GLU A 843 -40.70 11.23 4.72
C GLU A 843 -40.82 12.63 5.34
N VAL A 844 -41.45 13.56 4.62
CA VAL A 844 -41.71 14.92 5.10
C VAL A 844 -42.73 14.92 6.25
N ARG A 845 -43.82 14.12 6.17
CA ARG A 845 -44.74 13.92 7.29
C ARG A 845 -44.02 13.38 8.53
N ALA A 846 -43.21 12.34 8.36
CA ALA A 846 -42.44 11.71 9.43
C ALA A 846 -41.44 12.68 10.09
N GLY A 847 -40.71 13.45 9.28
CA GLY A 847 -39.80 14.48 9.76
C GLY A 847 -40.52 15.62 10.49
N ALA A 848 -41.64 16.10 9.94
CA ALA A 848 -42.47 17.12 10.58
C ALA A 848 -43.03 16.65 11.93
N ALA A 849 -43.49 15.39 12.02
CA ALA A 849 -43.90 14.79 13.29
C ALA A 849 -42.75 14.77 14.32
N ALA A 850 -41.54 14.37 13.91
CA ALA A 850 -40.32 14.34 14.74
C ALA A 850 -39.76 15.74 15.09
N VAL A 851 -40.13 16.78 14.33
CA VAL A 851 -39.95 18.20 14.70
C VAL A 851 -40.95 18.56 15.80
N LEU A 852 -42.23 18.28 15.59
CA LEU A 852 -43.34 18.67 16.48
C LEU A 852 -43.30 18.04 17.87
N VAL A 853 -42.63 16.89 18.07
CA VAL A 853 -42.45 16.23 19.40
C VAL A 853 -42.17 17.21 20.54
N LYS A 854 -41.34 18.24 20.28
CA LYS A 854 -40.90 19.22 21.28
C LYS A 854 -41.60 20.60 21.20
N LEU A 855 -42.51 20.78 20.24
CA LEU A 855 -43.18 22.05 19.93
C LEU A 855 -44.70 21.96 20.14
N ASP A 856 -45.30 20.88 19.64
CA ASP A 856 -46.67 20.45 19.86
C ASP A 856 -46.68 18.91 19.94
N GLY A 857 -46.30 18.41 21.12
CA GLY A 857 -46.24 16.97 21.39
C GLY A 857 -47.60 16.28 21.27
N ALA A 858 -48.70 17.02 21.48
CA ALA A 858 -50.05 16.49 21.36
C ALA A 858 -50.44 16.25 19.89
N ARG A 859 -50.14 17.19 18.98
CA ARG A 859 -50.33 16.99 17.53
C ARG A 859 -49.39 15.92 16.97
N SER A 860 -48.13 15.91 17.42
CA SER A 860 -47.16 14.87 17.05
C SER A 860 -47.65 13.48 17.45
N LEU A 861 -48.06 13.28 18.72
CA LEU A 861 -48.58 12.00 19.21
C LEU A 861 -49.88 11.60 18.50
N LYS A 862 -50.83 12.52 18.32
CA LYS A 862 -52.09 12.24 17.61
C LYS A 862 -51.87 11.74 16.19
N TYR A 863 -50.86 12.25 15.48
CA TYR A 863 -50.47 11.73 14.17
C TYR A 863 -49.82 10.34 14.30
N LEU A 864 -48.91 10.13 15.25
CA LEU A 864 -48.26 8.84 15.50
C LEU A 864 -49.28 7.72 15.87
N GLU A 865 -50.41 8.08 16.50
CA GLU A 865 -51.54 7.19 16.76
C GLU A 865 -52.31 6.77 15.50
N THR A 866 -52.25 7.56 14.41
CA THR A 866 -52.87 7.18 13.11
C THR A 866 -52.02 6.20 12.30
N LEU A 867 -50.79 5.92 12.73
CA LEU A 867 -49.90 4.99 12.03
C LEU A 867 -50.37 3.54 12.20
N THR A 868 -50.63 2.89 11.07
CA THR A 868 -51.11 1.50 10.97
C THR A 868 -50.09 0.62 10.23
N PRO A 869 -50.22 -0.72 10.24
CA PRO A 869 -49.46 -1.60 9.35
C PRO A 869 -49.62 -1.31 7.84
N GLN A 870 -50.57 -0.44 7.46
CA GLN A 870 -50.81 0.00 6.08
C GLN A 870 -50.23 1.40 5.78
N SER A 871 -49.68 2.08 6.78
CA SER A 871 -48.98 3.35 6.60
C SER A 871 -47.61 3.15 5.93
N PRO A 872 -47.09 4.12 5.16
CA PRO A 872 -45.76 4.02 4.53
C PRO A 872 -44.66 3.66 5.53
N SER A 873 -43.82 2.70 5.18
CA SER A 873 -42.83 2.10 6.10
C SER A 873 -41.92 3.13 6.76
N VAL A 874 -41.44 4.13 6.02
CA VAL A 874 -40.59 5.22 6.55
C VAL A 874 -41.27 6.06 7.63
N GLU A 875 -42.59 6.30 7.53
CA GLU A 875 -43.36 6.96 8.61
C GLU A 875 -43.45 6.08 9.84
N VAL A 876 -43.65 4.77 9.66
CA VAL A 876 -43.75 3.82 10.77
C VAL A 876 -42.40 3.65 11.46
N GLN A 877 -41.29 3.53 10.72
CA GLN A 877 -39.93 3.44 11.29
C GLN A 877 -39.55 4.69 12.09
N GLN A 878 -39.66 5.87 11.47
CA GLN A 878 -39.37 7.13 12.15
C GLN A 878 -40.36 7.39 13.29
N GLY A 879 -41.61 6.94 13.16
CA GLY A 879 -42.63 6.97 14.20
C GLY A 879 -42.28 6.09 15.40
N ILE A 880 -41.82 4.85 15.17
CA ILE A 880 -41.30 3.94 16.21
C ILE A 880 -40.10 4.58 16.92
N ALA A 881 -39.12 5.11 16.18
CA ALA A 881 -37.97 5.80 16.76
C ALA A 881 -38.39 7.02 17.60
N THR A 882 -39.43 7.73 17.16
CA THR A 882 -40.00 8.90 17.84
C THR A 882 -40.73 8.50 19.13
N LEU A 883 -41.66 7.54 19.08
CA LEU A 883 -42.35 6.98 20.25
C LEU A 883 -41.35 6.34 21.25
N ALA A 884 -40.28 5.71 20.75
CA ALA A 884 -39.21 5.17 21.57
C ALA A 884 -38.34 6.24 22.26
N SER A 885 -38.38 7.49 21.79
CA SER A 885 -37.76 8.65 22.45
C SER A 885 -38.65 9.33 23.49
N LEU A 886 -39.96 9.08 23.46
CA LEU A 886 -40.93 9.66 24.39
C LEU A 886 -41.01 8.86 25.70
N SER A 887 -41.28 9.58 26.79
CA SER A 887 -41.56 9.04 28.14
C SER A 887 -43.02 9.21 28.56
N ASP A 888 -43.88 9.62 27.63
CA ASP A 888 -45.32 9.79 27.84
C ASP A 888 -46.07 8.45 27.90
N GLU A 889 -47.11 8.36 28.73
CA GLU A 889 -47.86 7.12 28.95
C GLU A 889 -48.66 6.68 27.71
N GLN A 890 -49.22 7.64 26.97
CA GLN A 890 -50.00 7.37 25.77
C GLN A 890 -49.09 7.01 24.58
N ALA A 891 -47.94 7.69 24.44
CA ALA A 891 -46.88 7.29 23.53
C ALA A 891 -46.36 5.86 23.82
N GLN A 892 -46.24 5.50 25.10
CA GLN A 892 -45.85 4.15 25.51
C GLN A 892 -46.93 3.10 25.14
N LYS A 893 -48.23 3.40 25.34
CA LYS A 893 -49.33 2.52 24.90
C LYS A 893 -49.33 2.31 23.39
N THR A 894 -49.13 3.36 22.60
CA THR A 894 -49.04 3.29 21.14
C THR A 894 -47.84 2.44 20.69
N LEU A 895 -46.70 2.54 21.38
CA LEU A 895 -45.53 1.70 21.11
C LEU A 895 -45.69 0.25 21.56
N ASP A 896 -46.30 0.00 22.74
CA ASP A 896 -46.59 -1.36 23.21
C ASP A 896 -47.61 -2.07 22.29
N ALA A 897 -48.56 -1.35 21.68
CA ALA A 897 -49.43 -1.88 20.63
C ALA A 897 -48.64 -2.32 19.38
N TRP A 898 -47.57 -1.61 19.01
CA TRP A 898 -46.65 -2.04 17.96
C TRP A 898 -45.76 -3.23 18.38
N PHE A 899 -45.35 -3.32 19.65
CA PHE A 899 -44.65 -4.52 20.16
C PHE A 899 -45.55 -5.76 20.16
N LEU A 900 -46.85 -5.64 20.45
CA LEU A 900 -47.79 -6.76 20.29
C LEU A 900 -47.86 -7.25 18.83
N ARG A 901 -47.85 -6.33 17.85
CA ARG A 901 -47.78 -6.67 16.42
C ARG A 901 -46.46 -7.33 15.99
N LEU A 902 -45.36 -7.04 16.68
CA LEU A 902 -44.11 -7.80 16.51
C LEU A 902 -44.25 -9.23 17.06
N ALA A 903 -44.91 -9.38 18.22
CA ALA A 903 -45.07 -10.64 18.93
C ALA A 903 -45.93 -11.66 18.16
N ASP A 904 -46.97 -11.20 17.47
CA ASP A 904 -47.91 -12.01 16.68
C ASP A 904 -47.62 -12.04 15.16
N ARG A 905 -46.50 -11.42 14.74
CA ARG A 905 -46.07 -11.27 13.34
C ARG A 905 -47.00 -10.45 12.42
N SER A 906 -47.95 -9.68 12.96
CA SER A 906 -48.81 -8.76 12.17
C SER A 906 -48.15 -7.40 11.84
N ALA A 907 -46.98 -7.08 12.40
CA ALA A 907 -46.18 -5.93 12.00
C ALA A 907 -45.54 -6.13 10.62
N PRO A 908 -45.47 -5.11 9.74
CA PRO A 908 -44.81 -5.22 8.44
C PRO A 908 -43.32 -5.59 8.56
N PRO A 909 -42.76 -6.45 7.67
CA PRO A 909 -41.35 -6.83 7.71
C PRO A 909 -40.37 -5.66 7.70
N GLU A 910 -40.72 -4.57 7.01
CA GLU A 910 -39.94 -3.33 6.90
C GLU A 910 -39.60 -2.69 8.24
N VAL A 911 -40.41 -2.96 9.29
CA VAL A 911 -40.25 -2.33 10.61
C VAL A 911 -39.79 -3.29 11.70
N TRP A 912 -39.53 -4.57 11.37
CA TRP A 912 -39.11 -5.57 12.35
C TRP A 912 -37.80 -5.17 13.06
N LEU A 913 -36.77 -4.73 12.33
CA LEU A 913 -35.51 -4.30 12.95
C LEU A 913 -35.70 -3.10 13.90
N ASP A 914 -36.46 -2.08 13.47
CA ASP A 914 -36.72 -0.89 14.29
C ASP A 914 -37.56 -1.22 15.54
N LEU A 915 -38.51 -2.15 15.45
CA LEU A 915 -39.25 -2.65 16.61
C LEU A 915 -38.38 -3.51 17.55
N ILE A 916 -37.49 -4.34 17.02
CA ILE A 916 -36.55 -5.14 17.81
C ILE A 916 -35.59 -4.22 18.60
N GLU A 917 -34.97 -3.25 17.94
CA GLU A 917 -34.07 -2.29 18.60
C GLU A 917 -34.83 -1.42 19.63
N ALA A 918 -36.02 -0.93 19.28
CA ALA A 918 -36.87 -0.18 20.22
C ALA A 918 -37.29 -1.03 21.44
N ALA A 919 -37.59 -2.32 21.24
CA ALA A 919 -37.95 -3.24 22.32
C ALA A 919 -36.77 -3.55 23.23
N GLN A 920 -35.58 -3.77 22.66
CA GLN A 920 -34.31 -3.96 23.39
C GLN A 920 -33.93 -2.72 24.21
N LYS A 921 -34.26 -1.52 23.73
CA LYS A 921 -34.04 -0.24 24.42
C LYS A 921 -35.05 0.02 25.52
N LYS A 922 -36.36 -0.15 25.25
CA LYS A 922 -37.45 0.17 26.19
C LYS A 922 -37.58 -0.82 27.35
N LYS A 923 -37.35 -2.12 27.12
CA LYS A 923 -37.41 -3.20 28.13
C LYS A 923 -38.70 -3.21 28.97
N SER A 924 -39.85 -2.83 28.39
CA SER A 924 -41.17 -2.96 29.03
C SER A 924 -41.55 -4.45 29.14
N GLU A 925 -42.51 -4.80 30.01
CA GLU A 925 -43.00 -6.18 30.07
C GLU A 925 -43.67 -6.64 28.78
N VAL A 926 -44.19 -5.72 27.97
CA VAL A 926 -44.69 -6.01 26.62
C VAL A 926 -43.51 -6.19 25.65
N SER A 927 -42.50 -5.31 25.68
CA SER A 927 -41.37 -5.37 24.75
C SER A 927 -40.48 -6.60 24.96
N LYS A 928 -40.28 -7.04 26.22
CA LYS A 928 -39.62 -8.31 26.55
C LYS A 928 -40.36 -9.51 25.97
N LYS A 929 -41.69 -9.56 26.13
CA LYS A 929 -42.54 -10.64 25.60
C LYS A 929 -42.58 -10.65 24.08
N ALA A 930 -42.59 -9.47 23.45
CA ALA A 930 -42.53 -9.34 22.00
C ALA A 930 -41.23 -9.89 21.41
N LEU A 931 -40.08 -9.53 22.00
CA LEU A 931 -38.78 -10.11 21.62
C LEU A 931 -38.76 -11.63 21.82
N ALA A 932 -39.20 -12.12 22.98
CA ALA A 932 -39.23 -13.56 23.25
C ALA A 932 -40.11 -14.33 22.25
N SER A 933 -41.29 -13.81 21.91
CA SER A 933 -42.20 -14.38 20.90
C SER A 933 -41.60 -14.34 19.49
N PHE A 934 -40.95 -13.22 19.12
CA PHE A 934 -40.30 -13.07 17.81
C PHE A 934 -39.12 -14.06 17.65
N GLU A 935 -38.25 -14.16 18.65
CA GLU A 935 -37.15 -15.13 18.65
C GLU A 935 -37.65 -16.58 18.66
N SER A 936 -38.66 -16.92 19.48
CA SER A 936 -39.22 -18.28 19.53
C SER A 936 -40.02 -18.68 18.28
N SER A 937 -40.37 -17.72 17.42
CA SER A 937 -41.06 -17.95 16.15
C SER A 937 -40.13 -17.87 14.93
N ARG A 938 -38.81 -17.79 15.11
CA ARG A 938 -37.85 -18.00 14.03
C ARG A 938 -37.80 -19.48 13.65
N ASP A 939 -37.79 -19.80 12.37
CA ASP A 939 -37.51 -21.17 11.91
C ASP A 939 -36.04 -21.53 12.22
N ALA A 940 -35.82 -22.75 12.69
CA ALA A 940 -34.49 -23.29 12.98
C ALA A 940 -33.82 -23.91 11.73
N ASN A 941 -34.58 -24.18 10.67
CA ASN A 941 -34.12 -24.76 9.42
C ASN A 941 -33.77 -23.70 8.35
N ASP A 942 -34.27 -22.47 8.54
CA ASP A 942 -33.93 -21.31 7.71
C ASP A 942 -32.54 -20.79 8.09
N HIS A 943 -31.56 -20.90 7.19
CA HIS A 943 -30.21 -20.36 7.42
C HIS A 943 -30.19 -18.82 7.48
N LEU A 944 -31.16 -18.12 6.87
CA LEU A 944 -31.31 -16.66 7.00
C LEU A 944 -32.10 -16.26 8.26
N SER A 945 -32.50 -17.21 9.10
CA SER A 945 -33.37 -17.04 10.27
C SER A 945 -32.99 -15.84 11.15
N LYS A 946 -31.69 -15.63 11.39
CA LYS A 946 -31.11 -14.54 12.21
C LYS A 946 -30.99 -13.19 11.49
N HIS A 947 -31.40 -13.10 10.22
CA HIS A 947 -31.24 -11.95 9.33
C HIS A 947 -32.54 -11.57 8.59
N ARG A 948 -33.65 -12.31 8.76
CA ARG A 948 -34.94 -12.03 8.06
C ARG A 948 -35.47 -10.61 8.26
N GLU A 949 -35.22 -9.99 9.41
CA GLU A 949 -35.56 -8.58 9.68
C GLU A 949 -34.69 -7.55 8.93
N LEU A 950 -33.71 -8.00 8.13
CA LEU A 950 -32.83 -7.17 7.30
C LEU A 950 -33.19 -7.22 5.81
N VAL A 951 -34.21 -7.98 5.42
CA VAL A 951 -34.66 -8.16 4.02
C VAL A 951 -35.37 -6.90 3.49
N ALA A 952 -36.02 -6.12 4.34
CA ALA A 952 -36.91 -5.03 3.94
C ALA A 952 -36.74 -3.79 4.84
N GLY A 953 -37.13 -2.62 4.33
CA GLY A 953 -37.13 -1.36 5.09
C GLY A 953 -35.76 -0.67 5.24
N GLY A 954 -34.77 -0.98 4.40
CA GLY A 954 -33.51 -0.24 4.39
C GLY A 954 -33.60 1.14 3.72
N ASP A 955 -32.67 2.02 4.09
CA ASP A 955 -32.45 3.33 3.46
C ASP A 955 -31.61 3.19 2.18
N ILE A 956 -32.16 3.63 1.05
CA ILE A 956 -31.56 3.50 -0.28
C ILE A 956 -30.30 4.36 -0.44
N GLU A 957 -30.27 5.58 0.11
CA GLU A 957 -29.10 6.47 -0.04
C GLU A 957 -27.98 6.10 0.94
N ARG A 958 -28.29 5.60 2.14
CA ARG A 958 -27.27 4.99 3.01
C ARG A 958 -26.72 3.69 2.42
N GLY A 959 -27.57 2.84 1.84
CA GLY A 959 -27.11 1.65 1.11
C GLY A 959 -26.24 2.00 -0.10
N ARG A 960 -26.58 3.08 -0.81
CA ARG A 960 -25.77 3.65 -1.90
C ARG A 960 -24.41 4.13 -1.37
N ASP A 961 -24.38 4.84 -0.25
CA ASP A 961 -23.13 5.30 0.38
C ASP A 961 -22.24 4.11 0.79
N ILE A 962 -22.82 3.08 1.41
CA ILE A 962 -22.10 1.84 1.78
C ILE A 962 -21.52 1.15 0.54
N PHE A 963 -22.28 1.06 -0.55
CA PHE A 963 -21.84 0.40 -1.78
C PHE A 963 -20.61 1.07 -2.44
N PHE A 964 -20.57 2.41 -2.49
CA PHE A 964 -19.50 3.17 -3.13
C PHE A 964 -18.37 3.62 -2.18
N ASN A 965 -18.65 3.88 -0.90
CA ASN A 965 -17.75 4.65 -0.03
C ASN A 965 -17.21 3.88 1.20
N ARG A 966 -17.79 2.74 1.61
CA ARG A 966 -17.26 1.91 2.72
C ARG A 966 -16.13 1.00 2.25
N SER A 967 -14.91 1.27 2.71
CA SER A 967 -13.72 0.46 2.43
C SER A 967 -13.83 -0.96 3.00
N GLU A 968 -14.58 -1.13 4.08
CA GLU A 968 -14.76 -2.37 4.82
C GLU A 968 -15.56 -3.44 4.04
N VAL A 969 -16.34 -3.02 3.04
CA VAL A 969 -17.06 -3.92 2.11
C VAL A 969 -16.65 -3.74 0.65
N SER A 970 -16.18 -2.55 0.26
CA SER A 970 -15.59 -2.23 -1.06
C SER A 970 -16.40 -2.71 -2.27
N CYS A 971 -17.74 -2.73 -2.19
CA CYS A 971 -18.60 -3.36 -3.20
C CYS A 971 -18.38 -2.84 -4.63
N GLN A 972 -18.13 -1.54 -4.79
CA GLN A 972 -17.80 -0.92 -6.08
C GLN A 972 -16.52 -1.46 -6.77
N ARG A 973 -15.59 -2.10 -6.05
CA ARG A 973 -14.40 -2.75 -6.64
C ARG A 973 -14.82 -3.83 -7.63
N CYS A 974 -15.83 -4.63 -7.25
CA CYS A 974 -16.28 -5.78 -8.01
C CYS A 974 -17.59 -5.55 -8.79
N HIS A 975 -18.41 -4.58 -8.41
CA HIS A 975 -19.75 -4.40 -8.97
C HIS A 975 -19.98 -3.02 -9.58
N LYS A 976 -20.62 -2.99 -10.75
CA LYS A 976 -20.99 -1.77 -11.48
C LYS A 976 -22.46 -1.44 -11.30
N VAL A 977 -22.77 -0.16 -11.06
CA VAL A 977 -24.13 0.40 -11.09
C VAL A 977 -24.13 1.67 -11.94
N GLY A 978 -24.99 1.70 -12.96
CA GLY A 978 -24.97 2.73 -13.99
C GLY A 978 -23.62 2.76 -14.69
N SER A 979 -22.95 3.89 -14.65
CA SER A 979 -21.61 4.11 -15.20
C SER A 979 -20.44 3.89 -14.20
N GLN A 980 -20.71 3.59 -12.92
CA GLN A 980 -19.70 3.58 -11.84
C GLN A 980 -19.47 2.19 -11.25
N GLY A 981 -18.22 1.86 -10.89
CA GLY A 981 -17.82 0.57 -10.32
C GLY A 981 -17.32 -0.46 -11.34
N GLY A 982 -16.70 -1.55 -10.86
CA GLY A 982 -16.06 -2.59 -11.68
C GLY A 982 -17.04 -3.60 -12.30
N GLU A 983 -16.73 -4.14 -13.48
CA GLU A 983 -17.57 -5.11 -14.18
C GLU A 983 -17.29 -6.58 -13.83
N VAL A 984 -16.57 -6.83 -12.73
CA VAL A 984 -16.08 -8.14 -12.30
C VAL A 984 -17.25 -9.10 -12.04
N GLY A 985 -18.01 -8.80 -10.99
CA GLY A 985 -19.24 -9.48 -10.62
C GLY A 985 -20.42 -9.01 -11.47
N PRO A 986 -21.64 -9.43 -11.12
CA PRO A 986 -22.86 -8.97 -11.78
C PRO A 986 -22.97 -7.44 -11.75
N VAL A 987 -23.33 -6.87 -12.90
CA VAL A 987 -23.70 -5.46 -13.05
C VAL A 987 -25.03 -5.27 -12.33
N LEU A 988 -25.00 -4.56 -11.20
CA LEU A 988 -26.14 -4.52 -10.28
C LEU A 988 -27.22 -3.49 -10.67
N THR A 989 -27.01 -2.71 -11.73
CA THR A 989 -27.93 -1.68 -12.26
C THR A 989 -29.41 -2.12 -12.36
N LYS A 990 -29.69 -3.42 -12.55
CA LYS A 990 -31.05 -3.99 -12.61
C LYS A 990 -31.31 -5.12 -11.61
N ILE A 991 -30.42 -5.37 -10.64
CA ILE A 991 -30.47 -6.58 -9.81
C ILE A 991 -31.78 -6.68 -8.98
N GLY A 992 -32.34 -5.55 -8.53
CA GLY A 992 -33.62 -5.50 -7.82
C GLY A 992 -34.88 -5.72 -8.68
N ALA A 993 -34.72 -5.85 -10.01
CA ALA A 993 -35.76 -6.37 -10.90
C ALA A 993 -35.56 -7.86 -11.25
N GLU A 994 -34.36 -8.40 -11.06
CA GLU A 994 -33.99 -9.78 -11.40
C GLU A 994 -33.99 -10.73 -10.19
N LYS A 995 -33.77 -10.18 -8.99
CA LYS A 995 -33.60 -10.89 -7.71
C LYS A 995 -34.50 -10.29 -6.64
N SER A 996 -34.93 -11.12 -5.69
CA SER A 996 -35.64 -10.66 -4.50
C SER A 996 -34.66 -10.19 -3.42
N SER A 997 -35.14 -9.43 -2.43
CA SER A 997 -34.29 -8.93 -1.34
C SER A 997 -33.75 -10.06 -0.46
N GLU A 998 -34.44 -11.20 -0.37
CA GLU A 998 -33.94 -12.41 0.30
C GLU A 998 -32.71 -12.97 -0.41
N TYR A 999 -32.71 -13.04 -1.74
CA TYR A 999 -31.55 -13.45 -2.54
C TYR A 999 -30.37 -12.47 -2.36
N LEU A 1000 -30.67 -11.16 -2.35
CA LEU A 1000 -29.65 -10.13 -2.16
C LEU A 1000 -29.01 -10.21 -0.77
N LEU A 1001 -29.81 -10.44 0.26
CA LEU A 1001 -29.32 -10.70 1.62
C LEU A 1001 -28.52 -12.01 1.69
N GLU A 1002 -29.04 -13.10 1.12
CA GLU A 1002 -28.38 -14.43 1.10
C GLU A 1002 -27.01 -14.35 0.45
N ALA A 1003 -26.90 -13.71 -0.72
CA ALA A 1003 -25.63 -13.52 -1.41
C ALA A 1003 -24.61 -12.74 -0.56
N ILE A 1004 -25.03 -11.74 0.23
CA ILE A 1004 -24.11 -10.93 1.06
C ILE A 1004 -23.70 -11.65 2.36
N VAL A 1005 -24.59 -12.47 2.95
CA VAL A 1005 -24.29 -13.21 4.20
C VAL A 1005 -23.70 -14.60 4.00
N ASP A 1006 -23.88 -15.21 2.82
CA ASP A 1006 -23.34 -16.52 2.44
C ASP A 1006 -23.02 -16.56 0.92
N PRO A 1007 -21.93 -15.90 0.48
CA PRO A 1007 -21.65 -15.66 -0.94
C PRO A 1007 -21.33 -16.91 -1.76
N ASN A 1008 -20.96 -18.03 -1.12
CA ASN A 1008 -20.67 -19.29 -1.81
C ASN A 1008 -21.91 -20.15 -2.02
N ARG A 1009 -22.97 -19.93 -1.24
CA ARG A 1009 -24.23 -20.67 -1.34
C ARG A 1009 -25.03 -20.30 -2.59
N VAL A 1010 -24.95 -19.05 -3.03
CA VAL A 1010 -25.73 -18.51 -4.16
C VAL A 1010 -24.87 -17.70 -5.13
N ILE A 1011 -23.97 -18.41 -5.82
CA ILE A 1011 -23.20 -17.85 -6.93
C ILE A 1011 -24.15 -17.52 -8.10
N ALA A 1012 -24.01 -16.32 -8.67
CA ALA A 1012 -24.88 -15.89 -9.77
C ALA A 1012 -24.49 -16.58 -11.10
N LYS A 1013 -25.48 -17.06 -11.85
CA LYS A 1013 -25.26 -17.75 -13.14
C LYS A 1013 -24.68 -16.81 -14.19
N GLY A 1014 -23.63 -17.25 -14.87
CA GLY A 1014 -22.79 -16.41 -15.74
C GLY A 1014 -21.79 -15.54 -14.98
N PHE A 1015 -21.66 -15.75 -13.67
CA PHE A 1015 -20.71 -15.11 -12.74
C PHE A 1015 -20.06 -16.13 -11.80
N GLU A 1016 -20.13 -17.42 -12.15
CA GLU A 1016 -19.26 -18.45 -11.62
C GLU A 1016 -17.81 -18.07 -11.95
N THR A 1017 -16.93 -18.07 -10.94
CA THR A 1017 -15.51 -17.81 -11.12
C THR A 1017 -14.89 -18.97 -11.89
N ALA A 1018 -14.75 -18.80 -13.20
CA ALA A 1018 -14.09 -19.75 -14.07
C ALA A 1018 -12.58 -19.59 -13.94
N ILE A 1019 -11.91 -20.73 -13.82
CA ILE A 1019 -10.46 -20.85 -13.81
C ILE A 1019 -10.08 -21.50 -15.15
N LEU A 1020 -9.56 -20.70 -16.09
CA LEU A 1020 -9.21 -21.16 -17.44
C LEU A 1020 -7.70 -21.29 -17.56
N GLY A 1021 -7.17 -22.51 -17.54
CA GLY A 1021 -5.79 -22.77 -17.91
C GLY A 1021 -5.64 -22.81 -19.42
N MET A 1022 -4.91 -21.85 -19.98
CA MET A 1022 -4.61 -21.75 -21.41
C MET A 1022 -3.40 -22.61 -21.80
N GLU A 1023 -3.35 -23.08 -23.05
CA GLU A 1023 -2.20 -23.78 -23.65
C GLU A 1023 -0.92 -22.91 -23.65
N ASP A 1024 -1.06 -21.58 -23.67
CA ASP A 1024 0.05 -20.61 -23.68
C ASP A 1024 0.55 -20.21 -22.28
N GLY A 1025 0.32 -21.06 -21.27
CA GLY A 1025 0.79 -20.86 -19.91
C GLY A 1025 -0.07 -19.94 -19.05
N ARG A 1026 -0.89 -19.07 -19.67
CA ARG A 1026 -1.79 -18.17 -18.92
C ARG A 1026 -2.84 -18.98 -18.17
N VAL A 1027 -3.03 -18.78 -16.87
CA VAL A 1027 -4.32 -19.11 -16.24
C VAL A 1027 -5.08 -17.82 -16.01
N LEU A 1028 -6.26 -17.78 -16.62
CA LEU A 1028 -7.15 -16.63 -16.62
C LEU A 1028 -8.30 -16.96 -15.66
N VAL A 1029 -8.29 -16.35 -14.48
CA VAL A 1029 -9.41 -16.44 -13.52
C VAL A 1029 -10.27 -15.19 -13.61
N GLY A 1030 -11.57 -15.43 -13.70
CA GLY A 1030 -12.54 -14.39 -13.95
C GLY A 1030 -13.90 -14.99 -14.26
N ILE A 1031 -14.72 -14.23 -14.96
CA ILE A 1031 -16.12 -14.54 -15.19
C ILE A 1031 -16.42 -14.56 -16.69
N ILE A 1032 -17.04 -15.65 -17.16
CA ILE A 1032 -17.27 -15.89 -18.59
C ILE A 1032 -18.46 -15.03 -19.06
N LYS A 1033 -18.16 -13.91 -19.72
CA LYS A 1033 -19.16 -12.98 -20.26
C LYS A 1033 -19.87 -13.55 -21.50
N SER A 1034 -19.17 -14.34 -22.32
CA SER A 1034 -19.72 -15.01 -23.49
C SER A 1034 -18.82 -16.15 -23.99
N GLU A 1035 -19.40 -17.14 -24.65
CA GLU A 1035 -18.68 -18.22 -25.33
C GLU A 1035 -19.41 -18.55 -26.65
N SER A 1036 -18.79 -18.26 -27.80
CA SER A 1036 -19.39 -18.45 -29.14
C SER A 1036 -18.34 -18.50 -30.25
N ASN A 1037 -18.62 -19.22 -31.35
CA ASN A 1037 -17.75 -19.31 -32.54
C ASN A 1037 -16.28 -19.68 -32.23
N GLY A 1038 -16.05 -20.54 -31.24
CA GLY A 1038 -14.71 -20.92 -30.78
C GLY A 1038 -13.98 -19.83 -29.99
N LYS A 1039 -14.65 -18.76 -29.55
CA LYS A 1039 -14.08 -17.71 -28.70
C LYS A 1039 -14.87 -17.52 -27.41
N LEU A 1040 -14.14 -17.34 -26.32
CA LEU A 1040 -14.63 -17.04 -25.00
C LEU A 1040 -14.20 -15.60 -24.63
N ILE A 1041 -15.01 -14.89 -23.86
CA ILE A 1041 -14.63 -13.61 -23.27
C ILE A 1041 -14.67 -13.76 -21.75
N LEU A 1042 -13.51 -13.65 -21.10
CA LEU A 1042 -13.37 -13.74 -19.66
C LEU A 1042 -13.12 -12.35 -19.08
N GLN A 1043 -13.92 -11.94 -18.11
CA GLN A 1043 -13.69 -10.73 -17.32
C GLN A 1043 -12.88 -11.09 -16.07
N PRO A 1044 -11.59 -10.72 -15.98
CA PRO A 1044 -10.79 -10.95 -14.79
C PRO A 1044 -11.30 -10.14 -13.58
N ALA A 1045 -10.87 -10.55 -12.39
CA ALA A 1045 -11.21 -9.86 -11.14
C ALA A 1045 -10.67 -8.42 -11.05
N GLU A 1046 -9.61 -8.09 -11.81
CA GLU A 1046 -9.16 -6.72 -12.04
C GLU A 1046 -8.63 -6.59 -13.49
N GLY A 1047 -8.99 -5.50 -14.18
CA GLY A 1047 -8.57 -5.23 -15.56
C GLY A 1047 -9.66 -5.39 -16.63
N GLN A 1048 -9.23 -5.31 -17.90
CA GLN A 1048 -10.11 -5.36 -19.08
C GLN A 1048 -10.50 -6.80 -19.44
N PRO A 1049 -11.67 -7.03 -20.07
CA PRO A 1049 -12.10 -8.35 -20.51
C PRO A 1049 -11.14 -8.95 -21.56
N ILE A 1050 -10.74 -10.19 -21.32
CA ILE A 1050 -9.76 -10.93 -22.10
C ILE A 1050 -10.50 -11.83 -23.09
N THR A 1051 -10.28 -11.63 -24.39
CA THR A 1051 -10.74 -12.58 -25.40
C THR A 1051 -9.79 -13.77 -25.46
N VAL A 1052 -10.39 -14.95 -25.45
CA VAL A 1052 -9.77 -16.27 -25.37
C VAL A 1052 -10.27 -17.09 -26.56
N ASN A 1053 -9.39 -17.88 -27.19
CA ASN A 1053 -9.83 -18.93 -28.11
C ASN A 1053 -10.18 -20.17 -27.28
N VAL A 1054 -11.35 -20.77 -27.50
CA VAL A 1054 -11.77 -21.99 -26.78
C VAL A 1054 -10.87 -23.17 -27.13
N ALA A 1055 -10.28 -23.18 -28.33
CA ALA A 1055 -9.29 -24.19 -28.72
C ALA A 1055 -7.94 -24.03 -28.01
N GLU A 1056 -7.66 -22.87 -27.40
CA GLU A 1056 -6.44 -22.62 -26.60
C GLU A 1056 -6.69 -22.88 -25.09
N ILE A 1057 -7.87 -23.39 -24.68
CA ILE A 1057 -8.17 -23.72 -23.28
C ILE A 1057 -7.81 -25.19 -23.01
N GLU A 1058 -6.79 -25.41 -22.18
CA GLU A 1058 -6.31 -26.72 -21.75
C GLU A 1058 -7.08 -27.24 -20.52
N GLU A 1059 -7.42 -26.37 -19.56
CA GLU A 1059 -8.18 -26.71 -18.35
C GLU A 1059 -9.27 -25.68 -18.04
N ARG A 1060 -10.41 -26.14 -17.53
CA ARG A 1060 -11.51 -25.29 -17.06
C ARG A 1060 -12.12 -25.83 -15.76
N SER A 1061 -11.88 -25.16 -14.65
CA SER A 1061 -12.46 -25.46 -13.34
C SER A 1061 -13.28 -24.28 -12.78
N VAL A 1062 -14.00 -24.51 -11.68
CA VAL A 1062 -14.91 -23.53 -11.05
C VAL A 1062 -14.42 -23.25 -9.63
N GLY A 1063 -14.17 -21.98 -9.33
CA GLY A 1063 -13.74 -21.52 -8.01
C GLY A 1063 -14.89 -21.24 -7.03
N LYS A 1064 -14.51 -20.85 -5.81
CA LYS A 1064 -15.40 -20.17 -4.85
C LYS A 1064 -15.92 -18.84 -5.44
N SER A 1065 -16.94 -18.29 -4.80
CA SER A 1065 -17.43 -16.94 -5.08
C SER A 1065 -16.33 -15.90 -4.90
N GLY A 1066 -16.25 -14.93 -5.81
CA GLY A 1066 -15.29 -13.82 -5.72
C GLY A 1066 -15.61 -12.76 -4.65
N MET A 1067 -16.62 -13.01 -3.79
CA MET A 1067 -17.08 -12.08 -2.76
C MET A 1067 -16.75 -12.64 -1.34
N PRO A 1068 -16.19 -11.85 -0.41
CA PRO A 1068 -15.70 -12.36 0.88
C PRO A 1068 -16.79 -12.93 1.79
N GLU A 1069 -16.49 -14.05 2.45
CA GLU A 1069 -17.40 -14.79 3.35
C GLU A 1069 -17.77 -14.03 4.64
N ASP A 1070 -17.05 -12.98 4.99
CA ASP A 1070 -17.16 -12.27 6.27
C ASP A 1070 -17.78 -10.85 6.17
N LEU A 1071 -18.25 -10.42 5.00
CA LEU A 1071 -18.79 -9.07 4.76
C LEU A 1071 -19.85 -8.66 5.78
N ALA A 1072 -20.77 -9.57 6.11
CA ALA A 1072 -21.86 -9.32 7.06
C ALA A 1072 -21.38 -9.10 8.52
N GLY A 1073 -20.13 -9.44 8.84
CA GLY A 1073 -19.49 -9.14 10.13
C GLY A 1073 -18.79 -7.78 10.17
N LYS A 1074 -18.55 -7.14 9.02
CA LYS A 1074 -17.79 -5.87 8.89
C LYS A 1074 -18.65 -4.61 8.95
N ILE A 1075 -19.98 -4.74 8.92
CA ILE A 1075 -20.95 -3.64 8.93
C ILE A 1075 -22.09 -3.91 9.92
N SER A 1076 -22.83 -2.87 10.34
CA SER A 1076 -23.94 -3.07 11.27
C SER A 1076 -25.17 -3.71 10.61
N ARG A 1077 -26.11 -4.20 11.42
CA ARG A 1077 -27.39 -4.75 10.93
C ARG A 1077 -28.21 -3.73 10.14
N ARG A 1078 -28.15 -2.43 10.52
CA ARG A 1078 -28.77 -1.35 9.76
C ARG A 1078 -28.07 -1.13 8.42
N ASP A 1079 -26.73 -1.05 8.43
CA ASP A 1079 -25.94 -0.89 7.20
C ASP A 1079 -26.23 -2.02 6.19
N LEU A 1080 -26.28 -3.28 6.65
CA LEU A 1080 -26.59 -4.44 5.81
C LEU A 1080 -28.01 -4.38 5.23
N ARG A 1081 -29.01 -4.00 6.04
CA ARG A 1081 -30.40 -3.80 5.58
C ARG A 1081 -30.50 -2.67 4.55
N ASP A 1082 -29.80 -1.57 4.81
CA ASP A 1082 -29.77 -0.39 3.94
C ASP A 1082 -29.09 -0.72 2.59
N LEU A 1083 -27.97 -1.45 2.61
CA LEU A 1083 -27.31 -1.99 1.40
C LEU A 1083 -28.22 -2.93 0.61
N VAL A 1084 -28.92 -3.86 1.26
CA VAL A 1084 -29.91 -4.74 0.60
C VAL A 1084 -31.05 -3.93 -0.04
N ALA A 1085 -31.54 -2.89 0.63
CA ALA A 1085 -32.58 -2.02 0.08
C ALA A 1085 -32.10 -1.18 -1.12
N TYR A 1086 -30.86 -0.67 -1.09
CA TYR A 1086 -30.25 -0.03 -2.26
C TYR A 1086 -30.18 -0.98 -3.44
N LEU A 1087 -29.62 -2.19 -3.28
CA LEU A 1087 -29.55 -3.15 -4.37
C LEU A 1087 -30.94 -3.58 -4.86
N ALA A 1088 -31.92 -3.70 -3.95
CA ALA A 1088 -33.30 -3.98 -4.30
C ALA A 1088 -34.01 -2.80 -5.00
N SER A 1089 -33.51 -1.56 -4.93
CA SER A 1089 -34.07 -0.41 -5.65
C SER A 1089 -33.60 -0.32 -7.11
N LEU A 1090 -32.52 -1.00 -7.47
CA LEU A 1090 -31.93 -1.01 -8.81
C LEU A 1090 -32.78 -1.86 -9.77
N LYS A 1091 -33.83 -1.24 -10.35
CA LYS A 1091 -34.84 -1.93 -11.18
C LYS A 1091 -34.88 -1.50 -12.66
N ARG A 1092 -34.09 -0.52 -13.06
CA ARG A 1092 -34.06 0.09 -14.41
C ARG A 1092 -32.67 0.68 -14.66
N ASP A 1093 -32.33 0.98 -15.91
CA ASP A 1093 -31.06 1.67 -16.22
C ASP A 1093 -31.03 3.05 -15.54
N VAL A 1094 -30.02 3.26 -14.70
CA VAL A 1094 -29.83 4.50 -13.93
C VAL A 1094 -29.00 5.50 -14.75
N ASP A 1095 -29.52 5.90 -15.92
CA ASP A 1095 -29.01 7.04 -16.71
C ASP A 1095 -30.08 7.54 -17.70
N ALA A 1096 -30.88 8.52 -17.26
CA ALA A 1096 -31.82 9.29 -18.11
C ALA A 1096 -32.42 10.52 -17.39
N ALA A 1097 -32.66 10.43 -16.07
CA ALA A 1097 -33.52 11.36 -15.34
C ALA A 1097 -32.80 12.53 -14.61
N ALA A 1098 -31.46 12.53 -14.56
CA ALA A 1098 -30.68 13.47 -13.73
C ALA A 1098 -30.01 14.62 -14.51
N HIS A 1099 -30.29 14.78 -15.81
CA HIS A 1099 -29.72 15.85 -16.65
C HIS A 1099 -30.82 16.75 -17.24
N GLY A 1100 -31.29 17.68 -16.40
CA GLY A 1100 -32.30 18.68 -16.75
C GLY A 1100 -31.77 19.78 -17.68
N SER A 1101 -31.81 19.52 -19.00
CA SER A 1101 -31.99 20.50 -20.08
C SER A 1101 -31.23 21.85 -20.02
N SER A 1102 -30.20 22.00 -20.85
CA SER A 1102 -29.86 23.30 -21.46
C SER A 1102 -29.21 23.14 -22.84
N SER A 1103 -29.55 24.03 -23.77
CA SER A 1103 -28.89 24.31 -25.07
C SER A 1103 -28.53 23.10 -25.97
N ALA A 1104 -29.37 22.86 -26.99
CA ALA A 1104 -28.92 22.20 -28.20
C ALA A 1104 -28.13 23.17 -29.09
N HIS A 1105 -27.01 22.73 -29.66
CA HIS A 1105 -26.45 23.31 -30.89
C HIS A 1105 -26.02 22.18 -31.85
N GLY A 1106 -26.11 22.47 -33.16
CA GLY A 1106 -26.06 21.46 -34.21
C GLY A 1106 -24.65 21.02 -34.61
N ALA A 1107 -24.57 19.85 -35.23
CA ALA A 1107 -23.33 19.29 -35.73
C ALA A 1107 -22.80 20.02 -36.98
N ALA A 1108 -21.47 20.09 -37.09
CA ALA A 1108 -20.75 20.25 -38.34
C ALA A 1108 -19.50 19.35 -38.31
N HIS A 1109 -19.29 18.61 -39.39
CA HIS A 1109 -18.18 17.67 -39.61
C HIS A 1109 -16.87 18.40 -40.02
N PRO A 1110 -15.70 17.73 -40.07
CA PRO A 1110 -15.47 16.28 -39.94
C PRO A 1110 -14.87 15.82 -38.61
#